data_AF-A0A2Z4YBU8-F1
#
_entry.id   AF-A0A2Z4YBU8-F1
#
_cell.length_a   1.000
_cell.length_b   1.000
_cell.length_c   1.000
_cell.angle_alpha   90.00
_cell.angle_beta   90.00
_cell.angle_gamma   90.00
#
_symmetry.space_group_name_H-M   'P 1'
#
loop_
_entity.id
_entity.type
_entity.pdbx_description
1 polymer ?
#
loop_
_entity_poly.entity_id
_entity_poly.type
_entity_poly.pdbx_seq_one_letter_code
_entity_poly.pdbx_strand_id
1 'polypeptide(L)'
;MAQAVRINDIVRSFGIDTHIDYTDGKYSNVGEVVKALDYLGLDTVRDHAPNSASDPNGQTHLGDAAEAGVQFVFSAQREVDPATVAQRLHDFVQAHPGSVVGIEGPNEVNNWPVSYHGLSGQAAAVAYQKDLSAAVDADPLLKNIPVLGFTGYTVASASDYTTIHTYAKDGDQPYSWLSRESGVQRAADPGKPLAITETGYHTSLTADTNGGWEGVSEATQAKLLLNTLMDGAALGSKNTFIYELLDAYSDPQGTNQEKHFGLFHLDYSAKPAATAIHNLTEILADDGAQKASFSAGTLNYSIDGMPSSARSLLTEKSDGSYQIIIWNEPDIWNQSTDTAIQAATTGVKVNLGASFGSVKVFDPLTGTTAIKSLSNVSSLTLDVVDHPVIIDIEGGGASTPPATNHIYGGTGNDIFTVSNSAQIVDESRGGGTDTVMSSIGFSLKDTTHTIGNVENLTLTGTANLNGTGNGLANVLVGNSGNNILDGSTGADHMSGRAGNDTYVVDNAGDFADETGGAGKDTVKASTSFNLADQKHTAGTIENLALTGTANLSATGNNTANVLTGNDGSNTINGGKGADQLTGGLGNDKLFGKAGADTLTGGGGGDTFVFDVKPDNVSVDKIRDFSSAAGDKLMLDHSIFAALSLSGFSDENFVLGTKALEADDKLIYDQASGILYFDADGSAAGTAIHVADLDNSAALHFKDILLV
;
A
#
# COMPACT_ATOMS: atom_id res chain seq x y z
N MET A 1 -22.25 7.30 23.62
CA MET A 1 -21.18 7.83 22.74
C MET A 1 -20.03 8.26 23.62
N ALA A 2 -18.87 7.63 23.45
CA ALA A 2 -17.65 7.98 24.14
C ALA A 2 -16.92 9.09 23.35
N GLN A 3 -16.34 10.05 24.06
CA GLN A 3 -15.53 11.11 23.47
C GLN A 3 -14.12 10.56 23.22
N ALA A 4 -13.66 10.65 21.97
CA ALA A 4 -12.28 10.28 21.64
C ALA A 4 -11.32 11.38 22.10
N VAL A 5 -10.09 10.99 22.39
CA VAL A 5 -8.93 11.89 22.52
C VAL A 5 -8.04 11.75 21.29
N ARG A 6 -7.31 12.80 20.92
CA ARG A 6 -6.40 12.70 19.76
C ARG A 6 -5.26 11.78 20.13
N ILE A 7 -4.93 10.84 19.25
CA ILE A 7 -3.87 9.90 19.57
C ILE A 7 -2.52 10.58 19.77
N ASN A 8 -2.27 11.66 19.00
CA ASN A 8 -1.04 12.45 19.13
C ASN A 8 -0.93 13.16 20.49
N ASP A 9 -2.04 13.47 21.18
CA ASP A 9 -2.00 14.01 22.55
C ASP A 9 -1.59 12.94 23.58
N ILE A 10 -1.86 11.67 23.28
CA ILE A 10 -1.46 10.54 24.10
C ILE A 10 0.02 10.22 23.89
N VAL A 11 0.45 10.05 22.63
CA VAL A 11 1.86 9.74 22.32
C VAL A 11 2.80 10.84 22.82
N ARG A 12 2.43 12.12 22.67
CA ARG A 12 3.21 13.25 23.22
C ARG A 12 3.27 13.31 24.74
N SER A 13 2.40 12.58 25.43
CA SER A 13 2.50 12.46 26.89
C SER A 13 3.55 11.46 27.33
N PHE A 14 4.11 10.65 26.42
CA PHE A 14 5.15 9.69 26.73
C PHE A 14 6.52 10.36 26.68
N GLY A 15 7.33 10.10 27.69
CA GLY A 15 8.71 10.57 27.73
C GLY A 15 9.62 9.52 28.35
N ILE A 16 10.91 9.79 28.31
CA ILE A 16 11.95 8.93 28.88
C ILE A 16 12.95 9.78 29.67
N ASP A 17 13.35 9.31 30.84
CA ASP A 17 14.45 9.94 31.58
C ASP A 17 15.80 9.59 30.92
N THR A 18 16.69 10.58 30.89
CA THR A 18 18.03 10.44 30.34
C THR A 18 19.08 11.05 31.28
N HIS A 19 20.35 10.77 30.96
CA HIS A 19 21.52 11.28 31.68
C HIS A 19 22.53 11.92 30.71
N ILE A 20 22.04 12.67 29.72
CA ILE A 20 22.83 13.37 28.68
C ILE A 20 23.71 14.45 29.31
N ASP A 21 23.25 15.13 30.38
CA ASP A 21 24.07 16.11 31.12
C ASP A 21 25.29 15.45 31.80
N TYR A 22 25.24 14.14 32.10
CA TYR A 22 26.35 13.41 32.71
C TYR A 22 27.32 12.84 31.65
N THR A 23 28.47 13.51 31.52
CA THR A 23 29.49 13.17 30.51
C THR A 23 30.36 11.94 30.84
N ASP A 24 30.12 11.25 31.97
CA ASP A 24 30.92 10.10 32.42
C ASP A 24 30.38 8.74 31.92
N GLY A 25 29.26 8.73 31.21
CA GLY A 25 28.55 7.53 30.76
C GLY A 25 28.44 7.35 29.25
N LYS A 26 27.68 6.33 28.84
CA LYS A 26 27.39 6.00 27.43
C LYS A 26 26.49 7.03 26.74
N TYR A 27 25.76 7.83 27.51
CA TYR A 27 24.96 8.97 27.04
C TYR A 27 25.79 10.07 26.37
N SER A 28 27.12 10.09 26.57
CA SER A 28 28.03 10.98 25.84
C SER A 28 28.02 10.76 24.31
N ASN A 29 27.53 9.62 23.83
CA ASN A 29 27.33 9.39 22.41
C ASN A 29 25.91 9.80 21.98
N VAL A 30 25.70 11.11 21.81
CA VAL A 30 24.39 11.68 21.44
C VAL A 30 23.80 11.04 20.19
N GLY A 31 24.62 10.66 19.21
CA GLY A 31 24.15 9.99 18.00
C GLY A 31 23.49 8.63 18.25
N GLU A 32 23.91 7.88 19.27
CA GLU A 32 23.26 6.62 19.66
C GLU A 32 22.04 6.86 20.56
N VAL A 33 22.07 7.90 21.41
CA VAL A 33 20.90 8.34 22.19
C VAL A 33 19.75 8.70 21.25
N VAL A 34 20.02 9.53 20.22
CA VAL A 34 19.02 9.92 19.22
C VAL A 34 18.49 8.70 18.47
N LYS A 35 19.33 7.75 18.04
CA LYS A 35 18.86 6.51 17.41
C LYS A 35 17.97 5.68 18.32
N ALA A 36 18.26 5.63 19.61
CA ALA A 36 17.45 4.90 20.59
C ALA A 36 16.09 5.59 20.78
N LEU A 37 16.06 6.92 20.86
CA LEU A 37 14.83 7.73 20.92
C LEU A 37 13.98 7.58 19.65
N ASP A 38 14.61 7.70 18.47
CA ASP A 38 13.97 7.47 17.17
C ASP A 38 13.40 6.06 17.07
N TYR A 39 14.13 5.05 17.55
CA TYR A 39 13.62 3.67 17.61
C TYR A 39 12.38 3.57 18.49
N LEU A 40 12.34 4.24 19.65
CA LEU A 40 11.14 4.24 20.49
C LEU A 40 9.98 5.06 19.89
N GLY A 41 10.22 5.90 18.88
CA GLY A 41 9.24 6.86 18.39
C GLY A 41 8.94 7.97 19.41
N LEU A 42 9.90 8.30 20.27
CA LEU A 42 9.77 9.30 21.33
C LEU A 42 10.79 10.42 21.10
N ASP A 43 10.37 11.67 21.28
CA ASP A 43 11.22 12.85 21.10
C ASP A 43 11.41 13.65 22.40
N THR A 44 10.65 13.34 23.45
CA THR A 44 10.64 14.12 24.70
C THR A 44 11.40 13.37 25.80
N VAL A 45 12.45 14.02 26.31
CA VAL A 45 13.29 13.50 27.40
C VAL A 45 13.23 14.38 28.62
N ARG A 46 13.48 13.78 29.78
CA ARG A 46 13.74 14.50 31.02
C ARG A 46 15.19 14.34 31.41
N ASP A 47 15.86 15.45 31.69
CA ASP A 47 17.27 15.48 32.04
C ASP A 47 17.56 16.64 33.01
N HIS A 48 18.77 16.70 33.57
CA HIS A 48 19.16 17.82 34.41
C HIS A 48 19.39 19.09 33.59
N ALA A 49 19.02 20.24 34.15
CA ALA A 49 19.27 21.54 33.53
C ALA A 49 20.77 21.72 33.25
N PRO A 50 21.15 22.36 32.11
CA PRO A 50 22.55 22.51 31.73
C PRO A 50 23.42 23.06 32.85
N ASN A 51 24.51 22.37 33.19
CA ASN A 51 25.39 22.81 34.26
C ASN A 51 26.87 22.53 33.94
N SER A 52 27.65 23.61 33.83
CA SER A 52 29.09 23.51 33.53
C SER A 52 29.90 22.74 34.57
N ALA A 53 29.33 22.43 35.75
CA ALA A 53 29.98 21.59 36.76
C ALA A 53 29.79 20.08 36.50
N SER A 54 28.69 19.66 35.84
CA SER A 54 28.43 18.27 35.42
C SER A 54 28.97 17.97 34.02
N ASP A 55 29.28 19.00 33.24
CA ASP A 55 30.01 18.93 31.97
C ASP A 55 31.45 19.49 32.10
N PRO A 56 32.39 18.76 32.73
CA PRO A 56 33.78 19.20 32.86
C PRO A 56 34.55 19.24 31.54
N ASN A 57 34.00 18.66 30.46
CA ASN A 57 34.63 18.58 29.15
C ASN A 57 34.10 19.62 28.15
N GLY A 58 33.07 20.39 28.52
CA GLY A 58 32.52 21.49 27.72
C GLY A 58 31.93 21.01 26.39
N GLN A 59 31.25 19.87 26.39
CA GLN A 59 30.72 19.22 25.19
C GLN A 59 29.27 19.66 24.95
N THR A 60 28.95 20.04 23.71
CA THR A 60 27.65 20.59 23.30
C THR A 60 26.50 19.58 23.32
N HIS A 61 26.60 18.45 24.03
CA HIS A 61 25.72 17.28 23.88
C HIS A 61 24.22 17.54 24.01
N LEU A 62 23.81 18.31 25.03
CA LEU A 62 22.40 18.73 25.16
C LEU A 62 21.97 19.58 23.95
N GLY A 63 22.87 20.43 23.45
CA GLY A 63 22.66 21.20 22.23
C GLY A 63 22.63 20.33 20.97
N ASP A 64 23.53 19.37 20.82
CA ASP A 64 23.57 18.42 19.71
C ASP A 64 22.29 17.58 19.68
N ALA A 65 21.79 17.16 20.84
CA ALA A 65 20.52 16.44 20.97
C ALA A 65 19.32 17.34 20.62
N ALA A 66 19.33 18.60 21.07
CA ALA A 66 18.32 19.59 20.68
C ALA A 66 18.30 19.86 19.17
N GLU A 67 19.49 19.95 18.54
CA GLU A 67 19.64 20.10 17.09
C GLU A 67 19.15 18.87 16.32
N ALA A 68 19.21 17.69 16.94
CA ALA A 68 18.65 16.45 16.42
C ALA A 68 17.13 16.32 16.64
N GLY A 69 16.48 17.30 17.28
CA GLY A 69 15.03 17.34 17.46
C GLY A 69 14.54 16.86 18.83
N VAL A 70 15.44 16.54 19.77
CA VAL A 70 15.06 16.15 21.14
C VAL A 70 14.46 17.35 21.88
N GLN A 71 13.35 17.10 22.56
CA GLN A 71 12.64 18.05 23.41
C GLN A 71 12.91 17.73 24.89
N PHE A 72 13.17 18.77 25.69
CA PHE A 72 13.64 18.63 27.06
C PHE A 72 12.62 19.13 28.07
N VAL A 73 12.38 18.32 29.10
CA VAL A 73 11.98 18.78 30.43
C VAL A 73 13.22 18.81 31.30
N PHE A 74 13.68 20.01 31.66
CA PHE A 74 14.89 20.17 32.46
C PHE A 74 14.59 20.28 33.95
N SER A 75 15.20 19.43 34.77
CA SER A 75 15.09 19.50 36.23
C SER A 75 16.18 20.39 36.84
N ALA A 76 15.76 21.27 37.75
CA ALA A 76 16.67 22.19 38.43
C ALA A 76 17.55 21.44 39.46
N GLN A 77 18.87 21.63 39.43
CA GLN A 77 19.72 21.06 40.47
C GLN A 77 19.57 21.81 41.79
N ARG A 78 19.34 21.07 42.88
CA ARG A 78 19.07 21.62 44.22
C ARG A 78 20.16 22.53 44.79
N GLU A 79 21.41 22.38 44.34
CA GLU A 79 22.55 23.19 44.77
C GLU A 79 22.71 24.50 44.00
N VAL A 80 22.01 24.67 42.88
CA VAL A 80 22.15 25.83 41.99
C VAL A 80 21.05 26.84 42.30
N ASP A 81 21.41 28.11 42.46
CA ASP A 81 20.44 29.18 42.71
C ASP A 81 19.39 29.28 41.58
N PRO A 82 18.09 29.44 41.87
CA PRO A 82 17.04 29.48 40.86
C PRO A 82 17.25 30.50 39.73
N ALA A 83 17.81 31.68 40.03
CA ALA A 83 18.09 32.69 39.00
C ALA A 83 19.23 32.25 38.08
N THR A 84 20.18 31.48 38.61
CA THR A 84 21.27 30.89 37.81
C THR A 84 20.73 29.77 36.91
N VAL A 85 19.82 28.93 37.41
CA VAL A 85 19.11 27.92 36.59
C VAL A 85 18.37 28.60 35.45
N ALA A 86 17.56 29.62 35.75
CA ALA A 86 16.81 30.38 34.73
C ALA A 86 17.73 31.02 33.70
N GLN A 87 18.84 31.64 34.10
CA GLN A 87 19.80 32.22 33.14
C GLN A 87 20.42 31.17 32.21
N ARG A 88 20.77 29.99 32.72
CA ARG A 88 21.33 28.91 31.90
C ARG A 88 20.31 28.36 30.90
N LEU A 89 19.06 28.21 31.33
CA LEU A 89 17.97 27.82 30.45
C LEU A 89 17.65 28.89 29.42
N HIS A 90 17.74 30.18 29.77
CA HIS A 90 17.63 31.28 28.80
C HIS A 90 18.67 31.14 27.71
N ASP A 91 19.94 30.98 28.10
CA ASP A 91 21.06 30.85 27.15
C ASP A 91 20.86 29.61 26.25
N PHE A 92 20.39 28.49 26.81
CA PHE A 92 20.10 27.27 26.07
C PHE A 92 18.94 27.45 25.07
N VAL A 93 17.80 28.03 25.51
CA VAL A 93 16.64 28.29 24.64
C VAL A 93 16.97 29.33 23.57
N GLN A 94 17.83 30.30 23.87
CA GLN A 94 18.33 31.26 22.89
C GLN A 94 19.16 30.57 21.79
N ALA A 95 19.99 29.59 22.16
CA ALA A 95 20.79 28.82 21.21
C ALA A 95 19.96 27.77 20.44
N HIS A 96 18.98 27.15 21.10
CA HIS A 96 18.19 26.03 20.59
C HIS A 96 16.68 26.32 20.76
N PRO A 97 16.10 27.23 19.95
CA PRO A 97 14.71 27.66 20.13
C PRO A 97 13.73 26.50 19.89
N GLY A 98 12.82 26.31 20.85
CA GLY A 98 11.76 25.29 20.76
C GLY A 98 12.14 23.89 21.27
N SER A 99 13.38 23.69 21.75
CA SER A 99 13.83 22.40 22.30
C SER A 99 13.47 22.18 23.77
N VAL A 100 13.01 23.20 24.50
CA VAL A 100 12.61 23.06 25.91
C VAL A 100 11.10 23.14 26.04
N VAL A 101 10.50 22.08 26.57
CA VAL A 101 9.05 21.90 26.71
C VAL A 101 8.58 21.85 28.16
N GLY A 102 9.50 21.84 29.13
CA GLY A 102 9.18 22.00 30.55
C GLY A 102 10.39 22.34 31.40
N ILE A 103 10.16 22.97 32.55
CA ILE A 103 11.17 23.28 33.56
C ILE A 103 10.69 22.75 34.90
N GLU A 104 11.34 21.73 35.43
CA GLU A 104 10.96 21.10 36.69
C GLU A 104 11.78 21.65 37.85
N GLY A 105 11.13 21.75 39.01
CA GLY A 105 11.81 21.99 40.28
C GLY A 105 12.80 20.88 40.68
N PRO A 106 13.44 21.02 41.85
CA PRO A 106 14.46 20.08 42.29
C PRO A 106 13.97 18.64 42.50
N ASN A 107 14.84 17.69 42.14
CA ASN A 107 14.53 16.27 42.16
C ASN A 107 14.54 15.67 43.58
N GLU A 108 13.49 14.91 43.93
CA GLU A 108 13.36 14.09 45.14
C GLU A 108 13.86 14.75 46.44
N VAL A 109 13.34 15.94 46.76
CA VAL A 109 13.85 16.78 47.85
C VAL A 109 13.64 16.18 49.26
N ASN A 110 12.88 15.09 49.38
CA ASN A 110 12.75 14.29 50.59
C ASN A 110 13.99 13.39 50.83
N ASN A 111 14.57 12.86 49.76
CA ASN A 111 15.80 12.06 49.77
C ASN A 111 17.04 12.98 49.71
N TRP A 112 16.92 14.08 48.98
CA TRP A 112 18.00 15.04 48.73
C TRP A 112 17.59 16.48 49.10
N PRO A 113 17.60 16.84 50.40
CA PRO A 113 17.03 18.10 50.87
C PRO A 113 17.67 19.35 50.28
N VAL A 114 16.81 20.28 49.85
CA VAL A 114 17.20 21.65 49.47
C VAL A 114 17.56 22.45 50.71
N SER A 115 18.61 23.27 50.62
CA SER A 115 18.93 24.32 51.59
C SER A 115 18.91 25.67 50.88
N TYR A 116 17.97 26.56 51.25
CA TYR A 116 17.74 27.80 50.52
C TYR A 116 17.28 28.94 51.43
N HIS A 117 17.90 30.12 51.33
CA HIS A 117 17.64 31.29 52.19
C HIS A 117 17.62 30.99 53.70
N GLY A 118 18.47 30.07 54.16
CA GLY A 118 18.52 29.64 55.57
C GLY A 118 17.39 28.70 56.01
N LEU A 119 16.52 28.27 55.09
CA LEU A 119 15.53 27.22 55.27
C LEU A 119 16.13 25.86 54.91
N SER A 120 15.52 24.77 55.37
CA SER A 120 15.83 23.39 54.96
C SER A 120 14.57 22.54 54.76
N GLY A 121 14.73 21.39 54.09
CA GLY A 121 13.66 20.42 53.87
C GLY A 121 12.50 21.00 53.06
N GLN A 122 11.26 20.61 53.40
CA GLN A 122 10.07 21.02 52.64
C GLN A 122 9.91 22.54 52.52
N ALA A 123 10.23 23.30 53.59
CA ALA A 123 10.11 24.76 53.56
C ALA A 123 11.12 25.40 52.58
N ALA A 124 12.33 24.86 52.49
CA ALA A 124 13.32 25.30 51.51
C ALA A 124 12.91 24.95 50.09
N ALA A 125 12.38 23.74 49.86
CA ALA A 125 11.93 23.32 48.53
C ALA A 125 10.78 24.21 48.01
N VAL A 126 9.80 24.53 48.86
CA VAL A 126 8.70 25.44 48.50
C VAL A 126 9.22 26.86 48.21
N ALA A 127 10.18 27.36 48.99
CA ALA A 127 10.79 28.66 48.75
C ALA A 127 11.61 28.69 47.46
N TYR A 128 12.41 27.65 47.21
CA TYR A 128 13.19 27.48 45.99
C TYR A 128 12.29 27.46 44.76
N GLN A 129 11.24 26.63 44.78
CA GLN A 129 10.28 26.50 43.69
C GLN A 129 9.61 27.83 43.35
N LYS A 130 9.25 28.60 44.38
CA LYS A 130 8.66 29.93 44.22
C LYS A 130 9.59 30.88 43.47
N ASP A 131 10.86 30.92 43.85
CA ASP A 131 11.84 31.81 43.23
C ASP A 131 12.22 31.30 41.82
N LEU A 132 12.22 29.99 41.58
CA LEU A 132 12.39 29.41 40.23
C LEU A 132 11.25 29.80 39.29
N SER A 133 10.00 29.60 39.71
CA SER A 133 8.82 29.99 38.92
C SER A 133 8.81 31.48 38.63
N ALA A 134 9.14 32.33 39.62
CA ALA A 134 9.24 33.77 39.41
C ALA A 134 10.36 34.17 38.44
N ALA A 135 11.50 33.46 38.46
CA ALA A 135 12.60 33.70 37.53
C ALA A 135 12.23 33.30 36.09
N VAL A 136 11.54 32.18 35.91
CA VAL A 136 11.01 31.73 34.61
C VAL A 136 9.98 32.73 34.05
N ASP A 137 9.02 33.17 34.88
CA ASP A 137 7.98 34.14 34.48
C ASP A 137 8.55 35.51 34.08
N ALA A 138 9.66 35.91 34.72
CA ALA A 138 10.32 37.18 34.43
C ALA A 138 11.14 37.14 33.12
N ASP A 139 11.51 35.95 32.64
CA ASP A 139 12.35 35.80 31.47
C ASP A 139 11.54 35.81 30.15
N PRO A 140 11.92 36.63 29.15
CA PRO A 140 11.15 36.76 27.91
C PRO A 140 11.13 35.49 27.04
N LEU A 141 12.12 34.60 27.16
CA LEU A 141 12.20 33.34 26.42
C LEU A 141 11.56 32.18 27.18
N LEU A 142 11.61 32.18 28.51
CA LEU A 142 11.14 31.06 29.32
C LEU A 142 9.69 31.15 29.78
N LYS A 143 9.11 32.35 29.90
CA LYS A 143 7.76 32.60 30.47
C LYS A 143 6.57 31.83 29.85
N ASN A 144 6.76 31.17 28.70
CA ASN A 144 5.72 30.38 28.04
C ASN A 144 5.99 28.86 28.14
N ILE A 145 7.10 28.48 28.77
CA ILE A 145 7.47 27.09 29.03
C ILE A 145 6.87 26.71 30.39
N PRO A 146 6.11 25.60 30.50
CA PRO A 146 5.46 25.23 31.74
C PRO A 146 6.48 24.89 32.83
N VAL A 147 6.24 25.40 34.03
CA VAL A 147 7.00 25.07 35.23
C VAL A 147 6.35 23.88 35.94
N LEU A 148 7.06 22.78 36.05
CA LEU A 148 6.67 21.59 36.80
C LEU A 148 7.12 21.74 38.26
N GLY A 149 6.33 21.24 39.20
CA GLY A 149 6.68 21.24 40.62
C GLY A 149 7.84 20.30 40.93
N PHE A 150 8.57 20.59 42.01
CA PHE A 150 9.56 19.66 42.58
C PHE A 150 8.92 18.36 43.05
N THR A 151 9.74 17.31 43.22
CA THR A 151 9.27 15.97 43.61
C THR A 151 9.74 15.58 45.01
N GLY A 152 9.00 14.69 45.69
CA GLY A 152 9.40 14.11 46.98
C GLY A 152 8.55 14.49 48.21
N TYR A 153 7.99 15.71 48.28
CA TYR A 153 7.03 16.07 49.33
C TYR A 153 5.63 16.28 48.77
N THR A 154 4.62 15.81 49.50
CA THR A 154 3.21 16.03 49.17
C THR A 154 2.75 17.42 49.63
N VAL A 155 2.93 18.44 48.78
CA VAL A 155 2.56 19.83 49.08
C VAL A 155 2.26 20.63 47.81
N ALA A 156 1.45 21.67 47.94
CA ALA A 156 1.31 22.69 46.91
C ALA A 156 2.63 23.43 46.66
N SER A 157 2.91 23.73 45.39
CA SER A 157 4.12 24.43 44.99
C SER A 157 3.81 25.55 43.97
N ALA A 158 4.74 26.46 43.72
CA ALA A 158 4.60 27.48 42.67
C ALA A 158 4.98 26.85 41.32
N SER A 159 3.99 26.32 40.62
CA SER A 159 4.16 25.56 39.39
C SER A 159 2.88 25.60 38.57
N ASP A 160 2.99 25.37 37.27
CA ASP A 160 1.86 25.18 36.37
C ASP A 160 1.29 23.77 36.50
N TYR A 161 2.16 22.79 36.75
CA TYR A 161 1.84 21.36 36.80
C TYR A 161 2.09 20.82 38.20
N THR A 162 1.23 19.91 38.64
CA THR A 162 1.52 19.11 39.83
C THR A 162 2.30 17.88 39.42
N THR A 163 3.39 17.60 40.13
CA THR A 163 4.38 16.63 39.70
C THR A 163 4.54 15.51 40.73
N ILE A 164 4.76 14.28 40.28
CA ILE A 164 5.08 13.15 41.14
C ILE A 164 6.19 12.29 40.56
N HIS A 165 6.91 11.61 41.45
CA HIS A 165 7.57 10.34 41.17
C HIS A 165 6.76 9.22 41.78
N THR A 166 6.65 8.10 41.09
CA THR A 166 5.95 6.94 41.63
C THR A 166 6.53 5.66 41.07
N TYR A 167 6.97 4.79 41.96
CA TYR A 167 7.53 3.49 41.61
C TYR A 167 6.67 2.41 42.24
N ALA A 168 5.99 1.64 41.40
CA ALA A 168 5.33 0.43 41.85
C ALA A 168 6.41 -0.58 42.29
N LYS A 169 6.13 -1.31 43.37
CA LYS A 169 7.08 -2.24 43.99
C LYS A 169 6.69 -3.68 43.69
N ASP A 170 7.62 -4.61 43.89
CA ASP A 170 7.34 -6.06 43.90
C ASP A 170 6.68 -6.61 42.61
N GLY A 171 6.90 -5.94 41.47
CA GLY A 171 6.23 -6.28 40.20
C GLY A 171 4.72 -6.00 40.18
N ASP A 172 4.23 -5.18 41.12
CA ASP A 172 2.84 -4.72 41.16
C ASP A 172 2.45 -4.00 39.88
N GLN A 173 1.17 -4.15 39.51
CA GLN A 173 0.58 -3.40 38.42
C GLN A 173 0.51 -1.89 38.72
N PRO A 174 0.76 -1.03 37.72
CA PRO A 174 1.10 0.36 37.93
C PRO A 174 -0.07 1.25 38.37
N TYR A 175 -1.31 0.97 37.96
CA TYR A 175 -2.40 1.93 38.18
C TYR A 175 -2.69 2.22 39.65
N SER A 176 -2.70 1.20 40.49
CA SER A 176 -3.07 1.36 41.90
C SER A 176 -2.11 2.34 42.60
N TRP A 177 -0.83 2.31 42.22
CA TRP A 177 0.21 3.22 42.67
C TRP A 177 0.04 4.60 42.03
N LEU A 178 -0.02 4.67 40.70
CA LEU A 178 -0.19 5.92 39.95
C LEU A 178 -1.41 6.70 40.42
N SER A 179 -2.57 6.05 40.55
CA SER A 179 -3.84 6.64 40.96
C SER A 179 -3.80 7.14 42.40
N ARG A 180 -3.21 6.35 43.32
CA ARG A 180 -3.07 6.74 44.73
C ARG A 180 -2.16 7.95 44.89
N GLU A 181 -0.94 7.87 44.38
CA GLU A 181 0.08 8.92 44.58
C GLU A 181 -0.32 10.21 43.87
N SER A 182 -0.79 10.11 42.63
CA SER A 182 -1.31 11.28 41.91
C SER A 182 -2.57 11.87 42.54
N GLY A 183 -3.43 11.05 43.15
CA GLY A 183 -4.62 11.51 43.86
C GLY A 183 -4.26 12.26 45.13
N VAL A 184 -3.32 11.72 45.91
CA VAL A 184 -2.78 12.36 47.13
C VAL A 184 -2.13 13.69 46.79
N GLN A 185 -1.27 13.73 45.77
CA GLN A 185 -0.62 14.96 45.33
C GLN A 185 -1.61 15.98 44.77
N ARG A 186 -2.57 15.58 43.93
CA ARG A 186 -3.61 16.49 43.41
C ARG A 186 -4.52 17.05 44.50
N ALA A 187 -4.71 16.33 45.60
CA ALA A 187 -5.42 16.86 46.76
C ALA A 187 -4.61 17.94 47.49
N ALA A 188 -3.28 17.81 47.51
CA ALA A 188 -2.37 18.79 48.10
C ALA A 188 -2.10 19.99 47.20
N ASP A 189 -2.12 19.82 45.87
CA ASP A 189 -1.88 20.85 44.85
C ASP A 189 -3.01 20.89 43.79
N PRO A 190 -4.22 21.33 44.18
CA PRO A 190 -5.41 21.19 43.34
C PRO A 190 -5.45 22.15 42.15
N GLY A 191 -6.11 21.71 41.08
CA GLY A 191 -6.43 22.56 39.93
C GLY A 191 -5.35 22.60 38.83
N LYS A 192 -4.27 21.83 38.98
CA LYS A 192 -3.17 21.76 38.02
C LYS A 192 -3.19 20.45 37.21
N PRO A 193 -2.74 20.45 35.95
CA PRO A 193 -2.43 19.23 35.20
C PRO A 193 -1.39 18.37 35.92
N LEU A 194 -1.45 17.05 35.74
CA LEU A 194 -0.48 16.11 36.30
C LEU A 194 0.73 15.95 35.36
N ALA A 195 1.92 15.89 35.93
CA ALA A 195 3.11 15.29 35.34
C ALA A 195 3.63 14.17 36.23
N ILE A 196 3.98 13.04 35.62
CA ILE A 196 4.71 11.93 36.24
C ILE A 196 6.11 12.00 35.64
N THR A 197 7.04 12.56 36.41
CA THR A 197 8.38 12.87 35.91
C THR A 197 9.38 11.76 36.11
N GLU A 198 9.09 10.77 36.94
CA GLU A 198 9.84 9.51 36.95
C GLU A 198 8.93 8.35 37.41
N THR A 199 8.99 7.23 36.69
CA THR A 199 8.37 5.95 37.07
C THR A 199 9.03 4.81 36.31
N GLY A 200 9.12 3.61 36.87
CA GLY A 200 9.74 2.49 36.18
C GLY A 200 9.83 1.21 37.00
N TYR A 201 10.44 0.20 36.39
CA TYR A 201 10.72 -1.11 36.98
C TYR A 201 12.14 -1.52 36.57
N HIS A 202 12.96 -1.99 37.51
CA HIS A 202 14.28 -2.53 37.18
C HIS A 202 14.24 -4.03 36.92
N THR A 203 15.21 -4.51 36.15
CA THR A 203 15.30 -5.92 35.74
C THR A 203 16.28 -6.75 36.56
N SER A 204 16.86 -6.17 37.62
CA SER A 204 17.72 -6.93 38.52
C SER A 204 16.93 -7.77 39.52
N LEU A 205 17.05 -9.10 39.38
CA LEU A 205 16.51 -10.08 40.33
C LEU A 205 17.41 -10.31 41.56
N THR A 206 18.60 -9.70 41.61
CA THR A 206 19.56 -9.87 42.72
C THR A 206 19.78 -8.59 43.51
N ALA A 207 19.29 -7.46 43.01
CA ALA A 207 19.20 -6.21 43.76
C ALA A 207 18.07 -6.31 44.80
N ASP A 208 18.34 -5.75 45.97
CA ASP A 208 17.39 -5.60 47.09
C ASP A 208 16.56 -6.84 47.51
N THR A 209 17.15 -8.04 47.44
CA THR A 209 16.53 -9.34 47.81
C THR A 209 16.04 -9.49 49.27
N ASN A 210 16.07 -8.42 50.08
CA ASN A 210 15.56 -8.41 51.45
C ASN A 210 14.69 -7.17 51.76
N GLY A 211 14.42 -6.30 50.79
CA GLY A 211 13.85 -4.97 51.00
C GLY A 211 12.44 -4.74 50.46
N GLY A 212 11.86 -5.66 49.67
CA GLY A 212 10.56 -5.47 49.04
C GLY A 212 10.62 -4.43 47.90
N TRP A 213 11.68 -4.54 47.10
CA TRP A 213 11.89 -3.79 45.86
C TRP A 213 12.74 -4.63 44.90
N GLU A 214 12.44 -5.92 44.81
CA GLU A 214 13.07 -6.84 43.89
C GLU A 214 12.63 -6.55 42.45
N GLY A 215 13.54 -6.76 41.50
CA GLY A 215 13.26 -6.49 40.09
C GLY A 215 12.38 -7.55 39.45
N VAL A 216 11.99 -7.29 38.21
CA VAL A 216 11.19 -8.21 37.40
C VAL A 216 11.99 -8.75 36.22
N SER A 217 11.52 -9.82 35.58
CA SER A 217 12.12 -10.25 34.31
C SER A 217 11.93 -9.17 33.24
N GLU A 218 12.83 -9.05 32.26
CA GLU A 218 12.69 -8.05 31.19
C GLU A 218 11.37 -8.18 30.40
N ALA A 219 10.86 -9.41 30.25
CA ALA A 219 9.57 -9.66 29.63
C ALA A 219 8.39 -9.13 30.46
N THR A 220 8.50 -9.21 31.79
CA THR A 220 7.51 -8.63 32.72
C THR A 220 7.63 -7.10 32.74
N GLN A 221 8.86 -6.56 32.71
CA GLN A 221 9.12 -5.13 32.61
C GLN A 221 8.39 -4.53 31.40
N ALA A 222 8.47 -5.18 30.23
CA ALA A 222 7.78 -4.74 29.02
C ALA A 222 6.26 -4.57 29.22
N LYS A 223 5.60 -5.57 29.82
CA LYS A 223 4.15 -5.52 30.10
C LYS A 223 3.78 -4.39 31.05
N LEU A 224 4.52 -4.27 32.15
CA LEU A 224 4.26 -3.27 33.18
C LEU A 224 4.48 -1.85 32.67
N LEU A 225 5.50 -1.63 31.83
CA LEU A 225 5.77 -0.31 31.25
C LEU A 225 4.74 0.09 30.19
N LEU A 226 4.23 -0.85 29.38
CA LEU A 226 3.10 -0.58 28.49
C LEU A 226 1.85 -0.14 29.28
N ASN A 227 1.54 -0.84 30.37
CA ASN A 227 0.43 -0.45 31.26
C ASN A 227 0.68 0.92 31.91
N THR A 228 1.92 1.19 32.34
CA THR A 228 2.32 2.47 32.96
C THR A 228 2.03 3.65 32.05
N LEU A 229 2.39 3.55 30.75
CA LEU A 229 2.11 4.61 29.76
C LEU A 229 0.60 4.80 29.54
N MET A 230 -0.17 3.71 29.42
CA MET A 230 -1.63 3.78 29.25
C MET A 230 -2.34 4.31 30.49
N ASP A 231 -1.87 3.97 31.68
CA ASP A 231 -2.41 4.45 32.94
C ASP A 231 -2.11 5.93 33.18
N GLY A 232 -0.89 6.37 32.86
CA GLY A 232 -0.52 7.78 32.87
C GLY A 232 -1.46 8.60 31.96
N ALA A 233 -1.68 8.12 30.74
CA ALA A 233 -2.64 8.70 29.79
C ALA A 233 -4.09 8.70 30.33
N ALA A 234 -4.55 7.58 30.89
CA ALA A 234 -5.91 7.46 31.45
C ALA A 234 -6.14 8.37 32.67
N LEU A 235 -5.09 8.65 33.45
CA LEU A 235 -5.10 9.58 34.58
C LEU A 235 -4.96 11.06 34.14
N GLY A 236 -4.87 11.30 32.84
CA GLY A 236 -4.74 12.63 32.24
C GLY A 236 -3.37 13.26 32.45
N SER A 237 -2.33 12.46 32.66
CA SER A 237 -0.97 12.96 32.75
C SER A 237 -0.57 13.63 31.45
N LYS A 238 0.10 14.77 31.55
CA LYS A 238 0.66 15.49 30.40
C LYS A 238 2.05 15.02 30.04
N ASN A 239 2.73 14.38 30.99
CA ASN A 239 4.03 13.77 30.80
C ASN A 239 4.12 12.54 31.70
N THR A 240 4.52 11.41 31.14
CA THR A 240 4.80 10.16 31.86
C THR A 240 6.16 9.70 31.40
N PHE A 241 7.17 10.02 32.21
CA PHE A 241 8.55 9.69 31.94
C PHE A 241 8.90 8.32 32.51
N ILE A 242 9.36 7.43 31.64
CA ILE A 242 9.90 6.14 32.05
C ILE A 242 11.36 6.34 32.45
N TYR A 243 11.69 5.94 33.67
CA TYR A 243 13.07 5.85 34.13
C TYR A 243 13.61 4.45 33.79
N GLU A 244 14.54 4.29 32.86
CA GLU A 244 15.25 5.31 32.05
C GLU A 244 15.62 4.75 30.65
N LEU A 245 16.29 5.54 29.80
CA LEU A 245 16.64 5.10 28.43
C LEU A 245 17.66 3.94 28.43
N LEU A 246 18.79 4.09 29.11
CA LEU A 246 19.89 3.11 29.14
C LEU A 246 20.10 2.58 30.55
N ASP A 247 20.55 1.32 30.67
CA ASP A 247 21.16 0.88 31.92
C ASP A 247 22.38 1.77 32.26
N ALA A 248 22.38 2.38 33.45
CA ALA A 248 23.33 3.45 33.80
C ALA A 248 24.82 3.06 33.72
N TYR A 249 25.21 1.88 34.23
CA TYR A 249 26.63 1.43 34.27
C TYR A 249 26.76 -0.10 34.33
N SER A 250 27.99 -0.62 34.10
CA SER A 250 28.26 -2.05 34.23
C SER A 250 28.00 -2.55 35.66
N ASP A 251 27.23 -3.64 35.77
CA ASP A 251 26.93 -4.30 37.03
C ASP A 251 26.98 -5.84 36.92
N PRO A 252 28.16 -6.44 36.82
CA PRO A 252 28.29 -7.90 36.60
C PRO A 252 27.67 -8.76 37.71
N GLN A 253 27.40 -8.18 38.89
CA GLN A 253 26.80 -8.87 40.03
C GLN A 253 25.28 -8.68 40.10
N GLY A 254 24.72 -7.74 39.33
CA GLY A 254 23.30 -7.38 39.37
C GLY A 254 22.86 -6.72 40.68
N THR A 255 23.74 -6.37 41.60
CA THR A 255 23.34 -5.99 42.97
C THR A 255 22.82 -4.55 43.10
N ASN A 256 22.81 -3.74 42.04
CA ASN A 256 22.41 -2.34 42.11
C ASN A 256 21.24 -2.06 41.15
N GLN A 257 20.05 -1.80 41.69
CA GLN A 257 18.83 -1.57 40.91
C GLN A 257 18.94 -0.40 39.93
N GLU A 258 19.64 0.68 40.30
CA GLU A 258 19.83 1.89 39.48
C GLU A 258 20.53 1.60 38.15
N LYS A 259 21.13 0.42 37.99
CA LYS A 259 21.84 0.01 36.77
C LYS A 259 21.02 -0.91 35.85
N HIS A 260 19.75 -1.16 36.16
CA HIS A 260 18.90 -2.12 35.43
C HIS A 260 17.50 -1.59 35.09
N PHE A 261 17.29 -0.27 35.15
CA PHE A 261 16.01 0.37 34.76
C PHE A 261 15.89 0.60 33.24
N GLY A 262 16.99 0.55 32.51
CA GLY A 262 17.05 0.94 31.11
C GLY A 262 16.09 0.18 30.21
N LEU A 263 15.49 0.88 29.24
CA LEU A 263 14.83 0.25 28.09
C LEU A 263 15.83 -0.43 27.15
N PHE A 264 17.06 0.08 27.13
CA PHE A 264 18.19 -0.53 26.43
C PHE A 264 19.25 -0.94 27.44
N HIS A 265 20.01 -1.97 27.09
CA HIS A 265 21.25 -2.28 27.77
C HIS A 265 22.29 -1.17 27.56
N LEU A 266 23.35 -1.17 28.38
CA LEU A 266 24.45 -0.20 28.32
C LEU A 266 25.17 -0.14 26.95
N ASP A 267 25.01 -1.17 26.10
CA ASP A 267 25.55 -1.24 24.74
C ASP A 267 24.56 -0.83 23.64
N TYR A 268 23.42 -0.24 24.01
CA TYR A 268 22.30 0.15 23.13
C TYR A 268 21.53 -1.01 22.50
N SER A 269 21.74 -2.26 22.95
CA SER A 269 20.83 -3.35 22.55
C SER A 269 19.47 -3.20 23.26
N ALA A 270 18.40 -3.26 22.46
CA ALA A 270 17.03 -3.08 22.94
C ALA A 270 16.61 -4.26 23.84
N LYS A 271 16.09 -3.96 25.04
CA LYS A 271 15.38 -4.95 25.85
C LYS A 271 13.97 -5.18 25.29
N PRO A 272 13.27 -6.26 25.70
CA PRO A 272 11.86 -6.47 25.36
C PRO A 272 10.97 -5.25 25.60
N ALA A 273 11.24 -4.44 26.63
CA ALA A 273 10.49 -3.22 26.91
C ALA A 273 10.66 -2.14 25.82
N ALA A 274 11.89 -1.90 25.32
CA ALA A 274 12.12 -0.98 24.20
C ALA A 274 11.37 -1.43 22.95
N THR A 275 11.46 -2.71 22.60
CA THR A 275 10.76 -3.27 21.43
C THR A 275 9.24 -3.15 21.56
N ALA A 276 8.70 -3.42 22.75
CA ALA A 276 7.27 -3.30 23.01
C ALA A 276 6.78 -1.85 22.90
N ILE A 277 7.53 -0.89 23.44
CA ILE A 277 7.22 0.54 23.35
C ILE A 277 7.34 1.03 21.91
N HIS A 278 8.38 0.65 21.17
CA HIS A 278 8.51 0.91 19.73
C HIS A 278 7.27 0.43 18.97
N ASN A 279 6.87 -0.82 19.17
CA ASN A 279 5.69 -1.36 18.48
C ASN A 279 4.43 -0.59 18.86
N LEU A 280 4.25 -0.24 20.14
CA LEU A 280 3.12 0.56 20.61
C LEU A 280 3.09 1.93 19.91
N THR A 281 4.19 2.68 19.91
CA THR A 281 4.23 4.02 19.32
C THR A 281 4.02 3.99 17.81
N GLU A 282 4.55 2.98 17.11
CA GLU A 282 4.30 2.73 15.69
C GLU A 282 2.81 2.43 15.40
N ILE A 283 2.17 1.54 16.17
CA ILE A 283 0.73 1.22 16.02
C ILE A 283 -0.13 2.47 16.24
N LEU A 284 0.25 3.29 17.22
CA LEU A 284 -0.47 4.51 17.60
C LEU A 284 -0.13 5.73 16.72
N ALA A 285 0.84 5.62 15.80
CA ALA A 285 1.30 6.76 15.02
C ALA A 285 0.17 7.43 14.20
N ASP A 286 0.22 8.76 14.15
CA ASP A 286 -0.66 9.62 13.34
C ASP A 286 0.20 10.46 12.40
N ASP A 287 0.20 10.09 11.13
CA ASP A 287 0.99 10.71 10.07
C ASP A 287 0.21 11.77 9.28
N GLY A 288 -1.07 11.96 9.59
CA GLY A 288 -1.92 12.88 8.86
C GLY A 288 -1.53 14.35 9.08
N ALA A 289 -1.76 15.17 8.04
CA ALA A 289 -1.38 16.58 8.00
C ALA A 289 -2.01 17.44 9.12
N GLN A 290 -3.10 16.95 9.75
CA GLN A 290 -3.83 17.64 10.81
C GLN A 290 -3.53 17.12 12.22
N LYS A 291 -2.55 16.22 12.40
CA LYS A 291 -2.20 15.58 13.69
C LYS A 291 -2.02 16.53 14.88
N ALA A 292 -1.67 17.79 14.63
CA ALA A 292 -1.51 18.80 15.67
C ALA A 292 -2.79 19.57 16.05
N SER A 293 -3.85 19.54 15.23
CA SER A 293 -4.91 20.58 15.31
C SER A 293 -6.36 20.15 15.06
N PHE A 294 -6.64 18.88 14.74
CA PHE A 294 -8.03 18.44 14.60
C PHE A 294 -8.77 18.37 15.96
N SER A 295 -10.10 18.30 15.92
CA SER A 295 -10.92 18.03 17.11
C SER A 295 -11.41 16.59 17.05
N ALA A 296 -11.13 15.81 18.09
CA ALA A 296 -11.58 14.43 18.14
C ALA A 296 -13.11 14.36 18.29
N GLY A 297 -13.74 13.47 17.53
CA GLY A 297 -15.15 13.15 17.53
C GLY A 297 -15.54 12.11 18.57
N THR A 298 -16.62 11.40 18.28
CA THR A 298 -17.22 10.43 19.20
C THR A 298 -17.52 9.12 18.49
N LEU A 299 -17.23 8.00 19.15
CA LEU A 299 -17.65 6.68 18.70
C LEU A 299 -18.70 6.10 19.65
N ASN A 300 -19.74 5.48 19.10
CA ASN A 300 -20.71 4.74 19.88
C ASN A 300 -20.31 3.27 19.97
N TYR A 301 -19.52 2.89 20.98
CA TYR A 301 -19.13 1.49 21.19
C TYR A 301 -19.46 1.02 22.60
N SER A 302 -19.49 -0.31 22.80
CA SER A 302 -19.56 -0.94 24.11
C SER A 302 -18.61 -2.14 24.19
N ILE A 303 -18.12 -2.43 25.39
CA ILE A 303 -17.30 -3.62 25.66
C ILE A 303 -18.01 -4.47 26.71
N ASP A 304 -18.38 -5.68 26.34
CA ASP A 304 -18.99 -6.67 27.23
C ASP A 304 -17.92 -7.62 27.77
N GLY A 305 -17.98 -7.94 29.06
CA GLY A 305 -17.11 -8.93 29.69
C GLY A 305 -15.75 -8.43 30.17
N MET A 306 -15.56 -7.11 30.32
CA MET A 306 -14.31 -6.57 30.84
C MET A 306 -13.97 -7.09 32.25
N PRO A 307 -12.71 -7.53 32.50
CA PRO A 307 -12.20 -7.78 33.84
C PRO A 307 -12.29 -6.54 34.74
N SER A 308 -12.30 -6.74 36.06
CA SER A 308 -12.45 -5.63 37.03
C SER A 308 -11.27 -4.66 37.07
N SER A 309 -10.07 -5.11 36.72
CA SER A 309 -8.88 -4.24 36.62
C SER A 309 -8.65 -3.72 35.20
N ALA A 310 -9.47 -4.11 34.23
CA ALA A 310 -9.30 -3.67 32.85
C ALA A 310 -9.81 -2.24 32.65
N ARG A 311 -9.17 -1.54 31.72
CA ARG A 311 -9.58 -0.21 31.25
C ARG A 311 -9.60 -0.14 29.73
N SER A 312 -10.24 0.91 29.23
CA SER A 312 -10.23 1.22 27.82
C SER A 312 -10.07 2.71 27.58
N LEU A 313 -9.39 3.07 26.49
CA LEU A 313 -9.27 4.43 26.00
C LEU A 313 -9.71 4.47 24.53
N LEU A 314 -10.54 5.46 24.19
CA LEU A 314 -10.92 5.73 22.81
C LEU A 314 -10.06 6.87 22.27
N THR A 315 -9.34 6.61 21.19
CA THR A 315 -8.54 7.63 20.49
C THR A 315 -9.03 7.79 19.06
N GLU A 316 -8.67 8.91 18.44
CA GLU A 316 -8.86 9.16 17.01
C GLU A 316 -7.54 9.65 16.41
N LYS A 317 -7.27 9.28 15.16
CA LYS A 317 -6.17 9.83 14.36
C LYS A 317 -6.69 10.93 13.44
N SER A 318 -5.79 11.73 12.90
CA SER A 318 -6.17 12.88 12.07
C SER A 318 -6.75 12.52 10.70
N ASP A 319 -6.62 11.26 10.26
CA ASP A 319 -7.30 10.69 9.09
C ASP A 319 -8.76 10.26 9.38
N GLY A 320 -9.19 10.38 10.64
CA GLY A 320 -10.50 9.97 11.13
C GLY A 320 -10.58 8.52 11.61
N SER A 321 -9.53 7.71 11.53
CA SER A 321 -9.58 6.38 12.14
C SER A 321 -9.76 6.47 13.66
N TYR A 322 -10.61 5.61 14.22
CA TYR A 322 -10.77 5.48 15.68
C TYR A 322 -9.94 4.30 16.18
N GLN A 323 -9.40 4.40 17.38
CA GLN A 323 -8.76 3.27 18.05
C GLN A 323 -9.38 3.04 19.42
N ILE A 324 -9.71 1.79 19.72
CA ILE A 324 -10.12 1.35 21.06
C ILE A 324 -8.96 0.58 21.65
N ILE A 325 -8.28 1.18 22.62
CA ILE A 325 -7.17 0.57 23.35
C ILE A 325 -7.74 -0.07 24.60
N ILE A 326 -7.47 -1.36 24.84
CA ILE A 326 -7.93 -2.10 26.02
C ILE A 326 -6.73 -2.74 26.70
N TRP A 327 -6.55 -2.50 27.99
CA TRP A 327 -5.50 -3.15 28.78
C TRP A 327 -6.07 -3.64 30.10
N ASN A 328 -5.39 -4.61 30.71
CA ASN A 328 -5.80 -5.22 31.96
C ASN A 328 -4.60 -5.42 32.87
N GLU A 329 -4.85 -5.34 34.17
CA GLU A 329 -3.83 -5.38 35.21
C GLU A 329 -4.13 -6.53 36.19
N PRO A 330 -3.97 -7.80 35.78
CA PRO A 330 -3.95 -8.92 36.70
C PRO A 330 -2.57 -9.04 37.37
N ASP A 331 -2.48 -9.79 38.46
CA ASP A 331 -1.18 -10.14 39.04
C ASP A 331 -0.36 -11.00 38.06
N ILE A 332 0.86 -10.55 37.74
CA ILE A 332 1.74 -11.15 36.73
C ILE A 332 3.15 -11.45 37.26
N TRP A 333 3.41 -11.25 38.54
CA TRP A 333 4.72 -11.47 39.14
C TRP A 333 4.61 -12.13 40.51
N ASN A 334 5.36 -13.21 40.71
CA ASN A 334 5.48 -13.84 42.01
C ASN A 334 6.77 -13.38 42.67
N GLN A 335 6.64 -12.41 43.57
CA GLN A 335 7.72 -11.82 44.35
C GLN A 335 8.36 -12.78 45.37
N SER A 336 7.73 -13.93 45.68
CA SER A 336 8.35 -14.92 46.57
C SER A 336 9.33 -15.84 45.83
N THR A 337 9.21 -15.94 44.51
CA THR A 337 10.03 -16.84 43.69
C THR A 337 10.78 -16.12 42.58
N ASP A 338 10.59 -14.80 42.43
CA ASP A 338 11.13 -13.96 41.37
C ASP A 338 10.84 -14.53 39.97
N THR A 339 9.59 -14.94 39.75
CA THR A 339 9.14 -15.52 38.49
C THR A 339 7.82 -14.93 38.01
N ALA A 340 7.67 -14.84 36.69
CA ALA A 340 6.43 -14.40 36.06
C ALA A 340 5.25 -15.35 36.35
N ILE A 341 4.08 -14.77 36.54
CA ILE A 341 2.80 -15.47 36.62
C ILE A 341 2.15 -15.37 35.23
N GLN A 342 1.69 -16.49 34.70
CA GLN A 342 0.89 -16.49 33.49
C GLN A 342 -0.53 -16.02 33.82
N ALA A 343 -0.86 -14.78 33.46
CA ALA A 343 -2.20 -14.26 33.63
C ALA A 343 -3.23 -15.05 32.79
N ALA A 344 -4.43 -15.21 33.35
CA ALA A 344 -5.54 -15.81 32.62
C ALA A 344 -6.07 -14.85 31.54
N THR A 345 -6.43 -15.40 30.38
CA THR A 345 -7.07 -14.62 29.32
C THR A 345 -8.56 -14.44 29.61
N THR A 346 -9.07 -13.23 29.37
CA THR A 346 -10.51 -12.94 29.46
C THR A 346 -11.05 -12.52 28.10
N GLY A 347 -11.97 -13.32 27.56
CA GLY A 347 -12.65 -13.00 26.30
C GLY A 347 -13.60 -11.82 26.48
N VAL A 348 -13.34 -10.72 25.78
CA VAL A 348 -14.21 -9.54 25.73
C VAL A 348 -14.88 -9.42 24.36
N LYS A 349 -16.11 -8.92 24.34
CA LYS A 349 -16.83 -8.60 23.10
C LYS A 349 -16.92 -7.09 22.93
N VAL A 350 -16.36 -6.57 21.86
CA VAL A 350 -16.43 -5.15 21.50
C VAL A 350 -17.51 -4.97 20.44
N ASN A 351 -18.57 -4.24 20.77
CA ASN A 351 -19.63 -3.86 19.84
C ASN A 351 -19.34 -2.44 19.34
N LEU A 352 -19.22 -2.27 18.01
CA LEU A 352 -18.75 -1.03 17.38
C LEU A 352 -19.87 -0.02 17.10
N GLY A 353 -21.13 -0.39 17.38
CA GLY A 353 -22.32 0.44 17.18
C GLY A 353 -22.72 0.71 15.72
N ALA A 354 -21.86 0.40 14.76
CA ALA A 354 -22.09 0.41 13.33
C ALA A 354 -21.23 -0.67 12.65
N SER A 355 -21.42 -0.89 11.35
CA SER A 355 -20.56 -1.78 10.56
C SER A 355 -19.40 -0.99 9.97
N PHE A 356 -18.18 -1.48 10.12
CA PHE A 356 -16.96 -0.85 9.60
C PHE A 356 -16.31 -1.73 8.54
N GLY A 357 -15.80 -1.09 7.47
CA GLY A 357 -15.21 -1.77 6.32
C GLY A 357 -13.93 -2.51 6.65
N SER A 358 -13.12 -1.95 7.56
CA SER A 358 -11.84 -2.50 8.00
C SER A 358 -11.65 -2.26 9.50
N VAL A 359 -11.36 -3.34 10.23
CA VAL A 359 -11.02 -3.33 11.66
C VAL A 359 -9.83 -4.24 11.87
N LYS A 360 -8.75 -3.70 12.41
CA LYS A 360 -7.49 -4.41 12.70
C LYS A 360 -7.26 -4.46 14.20
N VAL A 361 -6.67 -5.55 14.69
CA VAL A 361 -6.30 -5.72 16.10
C VAL A 361 -4.80 -5.92 16.18
N PHE A 362 -4.14 -5.18 17.05
CA PHE A 362 -2.70 -5.20 17.24
C PHE A 362 -2.34 -5.54 18.69
N ASP A 363 -1.24 -6.26 18.85
CA ASP A 363 -0.62 -6.56 20.14
C ASP A 363 0.86 -6.13 20.07
N PRO A 364 1.25 -5.07 20.80
CA PRO A 364 2.59 -4.50 20.76
C PRO A 364 3.69 -5.45 21.29
N LEU A 365 3.35 -6.52 22.02
CA LEU A 365 4.33 -7.56 22.39
C LEU A 365 4.65 -8.51 21.23
N THR A 366 3.78 -8.59 20.23
CA THR A 366 3.95 -9.50 19.08
C THR A 366 4.52 -8.82 17.83
N GLY A 367 4.48 -7.48 17.78
CA GLY A 367 5.00 -6.68 16.67
C GLY A 367 4.02 -5.58 16.24
N THR A 368 4.31 -4.95 15.09
CA THR A 368 3.48 -3.91 14.48
C THR A 368 2.47 -4.46 13.46
N THR A 369 2.46 -5.77 13.23
CA THR A 369 1.50 -6.41 12.31
C THR A 369 0.21 -6.76 13.05
N ALA A 370 -0.93 -6.55 12.39
CA ALA A 370 -2.23 -6.91 12.96
C ALA A 370 -2.29 -8.42 13.26
N ILE A 371 -2.59 -8.78 14.51
CA ILE A 371 -2.88 -10.15 14.93
C ILE A 371 -4.27 -10.63 14.47
N LYS A 372 -5.12 -9.69 14.02
CA LYS A 372 -6.43 -9.97 13.45
C LYS A 372 -6.85 -8.84 12.49
N SER A 373 -7.31 -9.21 11.30
CA SER A 373 -7.89 -8.27 10.33
C SER A 373 -9.30 -8.72 9.98
N LEU A 374 -10.25 -7.81 10.08
CA LEU A 374 -11.67 -8.06 9.89
C LEU A 374 -12.25 -7.02 8.92
N SER A 375 -13.20 -7.46 8.10
CA SER A 375 -13.88 -6.59 7.16
C SER A 375 -15.39 -6.67 7.34
N ASN A 376 -16.08 -5.54 7.18
CA ASN A 376 -17.54 -5.45 7.28
C ASN A 376 -18.10 -6.00 8.60
N VAL A 377 -17.45 -5.67 9.71
CA VAL A 377 -17.85 -6.13 11.05
C VAL A 377 -18.49 -5.02 11.87
N SER A 378 -19.48 -5.38 12.68
CA SER A 378 -20.11 -4.50 13.67
C SER A 378 -19.77 -4.86 15.12
N SER A 379 -19.07 -5.98 15.31
CA SER A 379 -18.54 -6.41 16.59
C SER A 379 -17.40 -7.38 16.38
N LEU A 380 -16.53 -7.50 17.38
CA LEU A 380 -15.46 -8.49 17.44
C LEU A 380 -15.31 -9.04 18.85
N THR A 381 -14.71 -10.22 18.94
CA THR A 381 -14.24 -10.81 20.20
C THR A 381 -12.73 -10.88 20.18
N LEU A 382 -12.10 -10.57 21.32
CA LEU A 382 -10.67 -10.66 21.55
C LEU A 382 -10.40 -11.06 23.01
N ASP A 383 -9.23 -11.62 23.26
CA ASP A 383 -8.78 -11.98 24.59
C ASP A 383 -7.95 -10.82 25.17
N VAL A 384 -8.34 -10.34 26.35
CA VAL A 384 -7.58 -9.34 27.12
C VAL A 384 -6.81 -10.07 28.21
N VAL A 385 -5.53 -9.74 28.37
CA VAL A 385 -4.62 -10.47 29.26
C VAL A 385 -4.03 -9.54 30.31
N ASP A 386 -2.84 -8.98 30.06
CA ASP A 386 -2.01 -8.27 31.05
C ASP A 386 -1.27 -7.04 30.47
N HIS A 387 -1.61 -6.63 29.26
CA HIS A 387 -1.02 -5.50 28.54
C HIS A 387 -2.02 -4.91 27.53
N PRO A 388 -1.72 -3.75 26.89
CA PRO A 388 -2.62 -3.11 25.93
C PRO A 388 -2.76 -3.88 24.62
N VAL A 389 -4.01 -4.01 24.16
CA VAL A 389 -4.40 -4.46 22.81
C VAL A 389 -5.12 -3.31 22.13
N ILE A 390 -4.76 -3.04 20.86
CA ILE A 390 -5.27 -1.89 20.10
C ILE A 390 -6.20 -2.39 19.02
N ILE A 391 -7.44 -1.91 19.00
CA ILE A 391 -8.40 -2.14 17.93
C ILE A 391 -8.45 -0.88 17.07
N ASP A 392 -7.91 -0.96 15.87
CA ASP A 392 -7.88 0.12 14.90
C ASP A 392 -9.09 0.00 13.95
N ILE A 393 -9.85 1.08 13.81
CA ILE A 393 -11.12 1.15 13.08
C ILE A 393 -10.94 2.21 11.99
N GLU A 394 -10.61 1.76 10.79
CA GLU A 394 -10.36 2.63 9.65
C GLU A 394 -11.67 3.30 9.18
N GLY A 395 -11.62 4.62 8.92
CA GLY A 395 -12.78 5.41 8.49
C GLY A 395 -13.78 5.75 9.61
N GLY A 396 -13.33 5.82 10.86
CA GLY A 396 -14.16 6.13 12.03
C GLY A 396 -14.78 7.53 12.05
N GLY A 397 -14.10 8.51 11.46
CA GLY A 397 -14.41 9.92 11.61
C GLY A 397 -15.75 10.22 10.98
N ALA A 398 -16.46 11.19 11.55
CA ALA A 398 -17.68 11.74 10.99
C ALA A 398 -17.44 12.45 9.64
N SER A 399 -16.95 11.72 8.64
CA SER A 399 -17.35 11.96 7.27
C SER A 399 -18.70 11.27 7.10
N THR A 400 -19.60 11.94 6.40
CA THR A 400 -20.89 11.43 5.91
C THR A 400 -20.91 9.91 5.76
N PRO A 401 -22.01 9.22 6.15
CA PRO A 401 -22.17 7.78 5.87
C PRO A 401 -21.74 7.53 4.42
N PRO A 402 -21.02 6.42 4.13
CA PRO A 402 -20.45 6.18 2.80
C PRO A 402 -21.50 6.59 1.79
N ALA A 403 -21.15 7.58 0.95
CA ALA A 403 -22.05 8.08 -0.08
C ALA A 403 -22.66 6.85 -0.73
N THR A 404 -23.99 6.76 -0.71
CA THR A 404 -24.67 5.49 -0.92
C THR A 404 -24.12 4.84 -2.18
N ASN A 405 -23.62 3.61 -2.05
CA ASN A 405 -23.00 2.80 -3.10
C ASN A 405 -21.49 3.04 -3.42
N HIS A 406 -20.75 3.90 -2.71
CA HIS A 406 -19.27 3.92 -2.82
C HIS A 406 -18.63 2.69 -2.15
N ILE A 407 -17.61 2.13 -2.80
CA ILE A 407 -16.74 1.03 -2.34
C ILE A 407 -15.31 1.57 -2.39
N TYR A 408 -14.62 1.66 -1.26
CA TYR A 408 -13.27 2.24 -1.17
C TYR A 408 -12.21 1.14 -1.00
N GLY A 409 -11.09 1.22 -1.73
CA GLY A 409 -9.99 0.24 -1.67
C GLY A 409 -9.02 0.55 -0.54
N GLY A 410 -8.40 1.72 -0.57
CA GLY A 410 -7.40 2.12 0.42
C GLY A 410 -5.99 1.81 -0.08
N THR A 411 -4.99 1.72 0.78
CA THR A 411 -3.62 1.39 0.32
C THR A 411 -3.42 -0.11 0.15
N GLY A 412 -2.67 -0.53 -0.89
CA GLY A 412 -2.35 -1.94 -1.14
C GLY A 412 -3.04 -2.46 -2.39
N ASN A 413 -3.09 -3.78 -2.54
CA ASN A 413 -3.82 -4.41 -3.63
C ASN A 413 -5.22 -4.78 -3.17
N ASP A 414 -6.23 -4.16 -3.74
CA ASP A 414 -7.62 -4.27 -3.33
C ASP A 414 -8.49 -5.04 -4.32
N ILE A 415 -9.59 -5.60 -3.80
CA ILE A 415 -10.61 -6.29 -4.60
C ILE A 415 -11.98 -5.65 -4.35
N PHE A 416 -12.52 -5.00 -5.38
CA PHE A 416 -13.84 -4.39 -5.39
C PHE A 416 -14.88 -5.36 -5.95
N THR A 417 -16.00 -5.58 -5.25
CA THR A 417 -17.10 -6.39 -5.80
C THR A 417 -18.27 -5.51 -6.25
N VAL A 418 -18.56 -5.51 -7.55
CA VAL A 418 -19.63 -4.72 -8.17
C VAL A 418 -20.77 -5.63 -8.63
N SER A 419 -21.99 -5.29 -8.20
CA SER A 419 -23.20 -6.09 -8.39
C SER A 419 -24.40 -5.33 -8.91
N ASN A 420 -24.34 -4.00 -8.89
CA ASN A 420 -25.38 -3.16 -9.44
C ASN A 420 -24.79 -1.84 -9.94
N SER A 421 -25.49 -1.20 -10.86
CA SER A 421 -25.01 0.00 -11.57
C SER A 421 -25.01 1.26 -10.72
N ALA A 422 -25.43 1.19 -9.46
CA ALA A 422 -25.33 2.35 -8.57
C ALA A 422 -23.98 2.38 -7.82
N GLN A 423 -23.23 1.27 -7.82
CA GLN A 423 -21.96 1.16 -7.11
C GLN A 423 -20.83 1.93 -7.78
N ILE A 424 -20.03 2.61 -6.96
CA ILE A 424 -18.89 3.43 -7.37
C ILE A 424 -17.64 2.82 -6.71
N VAL A 425 -16.68 2.43 -7.53
CA VAL A 425 -15.34 1.99 -7.11
C VAL A 425 -14.51 3.25 -6.89
N ASP A 426 -13.96 3.40 -5.69
CA ASP A 426 -13.21 4.60 -5.29
C ASP A 426 -11.82 4.23 -4.76
N GLU A 427 -10.85 4.34 -5.66
CA GLU A 427 -9.42 4.15 -5.47
C GLU A 427 -8.68 5.49 -5.39
N SER A 428 -9.36 6.55 -4.91
CA SER A 428 -8.71 7.86 -4.71
C SER A 428 -7.73 7.89 -3.53
N ARG A 429 -7.69 6.84 -2.71
CA ARG A 429 -7.00 6.81 -1.41
C ARG A 429 -5.78 5.89 -1.38
N GLY A 430 -5.38 5.31 -2.51
CA GLY A 430 -4.43 4.21 -2.50
C GLY A 430 -3.39 4.14 -3.60
N GLY A 431 -2.82 2.94 -3.70
CA GLY A 431 -1.74 2.54 -4.58
C GLY A 431 -1.45 1.06 -4.39
N GLY A 432 -1.08 0.35 -5.46
CA GLY A 432 -1.00 -1.10 -5.49
C GLY A 432 -1.38 -1.59 -6.89
N THR A 433 -1.95 -2.79 -6.97
CA THR A 433 -2.55 -3.36 -8.19
C THR A 433 -3.93 -3.87 -7.86
N ASP A 434 -4.94 -3.15 -8.36
CA ASP A 434 -6.30 -3.26 -7.85
C ASP A 434 -7.23 -3.96 -8.85
N THR A 435 -8.23 -4.67 -8.32
CA THR A 435 -9.09 -5.54 -9.12
C THR A 435 -10.57 -5.28 -8.87
N VAL A 436 -11.31 -4.97 -9.93
CA VAL A 436 -12.77 -4.99 -9.90
C VAL A 436 -13.29 -6.36 -10.31
N MET A 437 -14.05 -7.02 -9.44
CA MET A 437 -14.87 -8.19 -9.75
C MET A 437 -16.32 -7.76 -9.96
N SER A 438 -16.79 -7.74 -11.22
CA SER A 438 -18.12 -7.24 -11.57
C SER A 438 -19.05 -8.36 -12.04
N SER A 439 -20.30 -8.36 -11.57
CA SER A 439 -21.38 -9.22 -12.08
C SER A 439 -22.32 -8.50 -13.07
N ILE A 440 -21.96 -7.27 -13.44
CA ILE A 440 -22.57 -6.47 -14.51
C ILE A 440 -21.51 -5.99 -15.50
N GLY A 441 -21.91 -5.44 -16.65
CA GLY A 441 -20.97 -4.76 -17.53
C GLY A 441 -20.32 -3.59 -16.79
N PHE A 442 -19.00 -3.42 -16.94
CA PHE A 442 -18.24 -2.44 -16.17
C PHE A 442 -17.13 -1.79 -16.99
N SER A 443 -16.85 -0.53 -16.70
CA SER A 443 -15.86 0.28 -17.42
C SER A 443 -14.96 1.00 -16.42
N LEU A 444 -13.66 0.68 -16.44
CA LEU A 444 -12.66 1.33 -15.60
C LEU A 444 -12.41 2.79 -16.03
N LYS A 445 -12.64 3.13 -17.31
CA LYS A 445 -12.58 4.52 -17.80
C LYS A 445 -13.78 5.38 -17.43
N ASP A 446 -14.87 4.79 -16.92
CA ASP A 446 -16.04 5.57 -16.51
C ASP A 446 -15.79 6.26 -15.16
N THR A 447 -15.33 7.50 -15.24
CA THR A 447 -15.06 8.36 -14.06
C THR A 447 -16.27 8.60 -13.14
N THR A 448 -17.49 8.22 -13.56
CA THR A 448 -18.68 8.30 -12.71
C THR A 448 -18.86 7.08 -11.80
N HIS A 449 -18.26 5.93 -12.15
CA HIS A 449 -18.34 4.67 -11.41
C HIS A 449 -16.97 4.13 -10.99
N THR A 450 -15.88 4.73 -11.47
CA THR A 450 -14.50 4.42 -11.08
C THR A 450 -13.76 5.72 -10.82
N ILE A 451 -13.38 5.96 -9.57
CA ILE A 451 -12.56 7.09 -9.13
C ILE A 451 -11.18 6.53 -8.78
N GLY A 452 -10.11 7.18 -9.22
CA GLY A 452 -8.75 6.67 -9.04
C GLY A 452 -8.29 5.75 -10.18
N ASN A 453 -7.14 5.11 -9.96
CA ASN A 453 -6.51 4.22 -10.94
C ASN A 453 -6.78 2.78 -10.54
N VAL A 454 -7.29 1.97 -11.47
CA VAL A 454 -7.54 0.54 -11.26
C VAL A 454 -6.94 -0.21 -12.44
N GLU A 455 -6.19 -1.27 -12.16
CA GLU A 455 -5.43 -2.01 -13.16
C GLU A 455 -6.21 -3.20 -13.72
N ASN A 456 -7.05 -3.88 -12.92
CA ASN A 456 -7.66 -5.14 -13.33
C ASN A 456 -9.19 -5.12 -13.27
N LEU A 457 -9.82 -5.79 -14.23
CA LEU A 457 -11.27 -6.05 -14.26
C LEU A 457 -11.53 -7.53 -14.55
N THR A 458 -12.29 -8.19 -13.69
CA THR A 458 -12.81 -9.54 -13.90
C THR A 458 -14.34 -9.53 -13.92
N LEU A 459 -14.92 -9.95 -15.04
CA LEU A 459 -16.35 -10.20 -15.16
C LEU A 459 -16.68 -11.57 -14.54
N THR A 460 -17.81 -11.61 -13.83
CA THR A 460 -18.29 -12.80 -13.11
C THR A 460 -19.67 -13.20 -13.60
N GLY A 461 -20.14 -14.37 -13.16
CA GLY A 461 -21.41 -14.93 -13.62
C GLY A 461 -21.34 -15.52 -15.02
N THR A 462 -22.48 -15.64 -15.68
CA THR A 462 -22.62 -16.32 -16.99
C THR A 462 -23.40 -15.49 -18.00
N ALA A 463 -23.69 -14.24 -17.68
CA ALA A 463 -24.39 -13.33 -18.58
C ALA A 463 -23.42 -12.77 -19.63
N ASN A 464 -23.95 -12.36 -20.79
CA ASN A 464 -23.18 -11.63 -21.79
C ASN A 464 -22.89 -10.22 -21.26
N LEU A 465 -21.73 -10.05 -20.64
CA LEU A 465 -21.28 -8.80 -20.02
C LEU A 465 -20.13 -8.22 -20.84
N ASN A 466 -19.93 -6.91 -20.77
CA ASN A 466 -18.82 -6.24 -21.43
C ASN A 466 -17.89 -5.61 -20.40
N GLY A 467 -16.60 -5.62 -20.70
CA GLY A 467 -15.55 -5.03 -19.89
C GLY A 467 -14.78 -3.99 -20.68
N THR A 468 -14.46 -2.88 -20.04
CA THR A 468 -13.64 -1.84 -20.67
C THR A 468 -12.57 -1.35 -19.71
N GLY A 469 -11.32 -1.31 -20.16
CA GLY A 469 -10.17 -0.77 -19.46
C GLY A 469 -10.17 0.75 -19.37
N ASN A 470 -9.02 1.30 -18.98
CA ASN A 470 -8.70 2.72 -18.89
C ASN A 470 -7.38 3.02 -19.63
N GLY A 471 -6.68 4.10 -19.26
CA GLY A 471 -5.44 4.48 -19.94
C GLY A 471 -4.19 3.71 -19.47
N LEU A 472 -4.32 2.79 -18.52
CA LEU A 472 -3.22 1.99 -17.95
C LEU A 472 -3.03 0.69 -18.73
N ALA A 473 -1.98 -0.07 -18.40
CA ALA A 473 -1.86 -1.46 -18.86
C ALA A 473 -2.76 -2.36 -18.00
N ASN A 474 -3.94 -2.68 -18.50
CA ASN A 474 -4.97 -3.41 -17.78
C ASN A 474 -4.93 -4.92 -18.02
N VAL A 475 -5.39 -5.67 -17.02
CA VAL A 475 -5.78 -7.09 -17.20
C VAL A 475 -7.31 -7.18 -17.18
N LEU A 476 -7.90 -7.53 -18.33
CA LEU A 476 -9.33 -7.71 -18.49
C LEU A 476 -9.66 -9.20 -18.62
N VAL A 477 -10.52 -9.71 -17.76
CA VAL A 477 -10.93 -11.12 -17.77
C VAL A 477 -12.45 -11.21 -17.90
N GLY A 478 -12.91 -11.86 -18.96
CA GLY A 478 -14.29 -12.18 -19.23
C GLY A 478 -14.87 -13.25 -18.30
N ASN A 479 -16.12 -13.59 -18.56
CA ASN A 479 -16.87 -14.64 -17.89
C ASN A 479 -17.19 -15.78 -18.87
N SER A 480 -18.19 -16.62 -18.61
CA SER A 480 -18.53 -17.71 -19.53
C SER A 480 -19.59 -17.34 -20.58
N GLY A 481 -19.96 -16.06 -20.67
CA GLY A 481 -20.89 -15.54 -21.66
C GLY A 481 -20.13 -14.79 -22.75
N ASN A 482 -20.83 -14.38 -23.80
CA ASN A 482 -20.22 -13.64 -24.89
C ASN A 482 -19.86 -12.22 -24.42
N ASN A 483 -18.58 -11.91 -24.35
CA ASN A 483 -18.05 -10.66 -23.85
C ASN A 483 -17.48 -9.78 -24.96
N ILE A 484 -17.65 -8.46 -24.81
CA ILE A 484 -16.80 -7.48 -25.50
C ILE A 484 -15.79 -6.96 -24.48
N LEU A 485 -14.51 -7.18 -24.75
CA LEU A 485 -13.38 -6.69 -23.96
C LEU A 485 -12.68 -5.58 -24.76
N ASP A 486 -12.69 -4.37 -24.22
CA ASP A 486 -12.07 -3.18 -24.81
C ASP A 486 -10.95 -2.69 -23.90
N GLY A 487 -9.69 -2.90 -24.29
CA GLY A 487 -8.52 -2.45 -23.53
C GLY A 487 -8.46 -0.94 -23.35
N SER A 488 -9.00 -0.19 -24.32
CA SER A 488 -8.72 1.23 -24.52
C SER A 488 -7.22 1.45 -24.81
N THR A 489 -6.67 2.63 -24.51
CA THR A 489 -5.38 3.07 -25.06
C THR A 489 -4.14 2.38 -24.45
N GLY A 490 -4.34 1.52 -23.45
CA GLY A 490 -3.31 0.82 -22.69
C GLY A 490 -2.54 -0.20 -23.52
N ALA A 491 -1.59 -0.91 -22.89
CA ALA A 491 -1.05 -2.14 -23.47
C ALA A 491 -1.63 -3.29 -22.65
N ASP A 492 -2.73 -3.84 -23.13
CA ASP A 492 -3.67 -4.59 -22.29
C ASP A 492 -3.59 -6.10 -22.52
N HIS A 493 -3.90 -6.87 -21.47
CA HIS A 493 -4.07 -8.32 -21.55
C HIS A 493 -5.53 -8.69 -21.35
N MET A 494 -6.18 -9.16 -22.42
CA MET A 494 -7.61 -9.45 -22.43
C MET A 494 -7.83 -10.96 -22.58
N SER A 495 -8.59 -11.58 -21.68
CA SER A 495 -8.94 -13.01 -21.75
C SER A 495 -10.45 -13.20 -21.71
N GLY A 496 -11.04 -13.73 -22.78
CA GLY A 496 -12.49 -13.90 -22.96
C GLY A 496 -13.08 -15.05 -22.16
N ARG A 497 -12.36 -16.17 -22.12
CA ARG A 497 -12.80 -17.47 -21.56
C ARG A 497 -13.81 -18.15 -22.49
N ALA A 498 -14.97 -18.55 -21.99
CA ALA A 498 -15.92 -19.32 -22.78
C ALA A 498 -17.00 -18.39 -23.33
N GLY A 499 -17.52 -18.69 -24.51
CA GLY A 499 -18.44 -17.79 -25.20
C GLY A 499 -17.84 -17.35 -26.53
N ASN A 500 -18.62 -16.62 -27.33
CA ASN A 500 -18.11 -15.98 -28.53
C ASN A 500 -17.72 -14.54 -28.16
N ASP A 501 -16.45 -14.31 -27.97
CA ASP A 501 -15.91 -13.08 -27.42
C ASP A 501 -15.40 -12.13 -28.52
N THR A 502 -15.35 -10.84 -28.20
CA THR A 502 -14.81 -9.80 -29.06
C THR A 502 -13.76 -8.98 -28.31
N TYR A 503 -12.54 -9.00 -28.83
CA TYR A 503 -11.42 -8.18 -28.34
C TYR A 503 -11.30 -6.93 -29.19
N VAL A 504 -11.34 -5.76 -28.56
CA VAL A 504 -11.05 -4.48 -29.22
C VAL A 504 -9.60 -4.13 -28.96
N VAL A 505 -8.81 -4.09 -30.03
CA VAL A 505 -7.37 -3.87 -29.99
C VAL A 505 -7.05 -2.54 -30.66
N ASP A 506 -6.56 -1.58 -29.88
CA ASP A 506 -6.20 -0.25 -30.37
C ASP A 506 -4.70 0.07 -30.22
N ASN A 507 -4.00 -0.72 -29.40
CA ASN A 507 -2.57 -0.59 -29.14
C ASN A 507 -1.80 -1.81 -29.67
N ALA A 508 -0.60 -1.57 -30.22
CA ALA A 508 0.28 -2.65 -30.71
C ALA A 508 0.89 -3.52 -29.60
N GLY A 509 0.65 -3.16 -28.33
CA GLY A 509 0.97 -3.93 -27.14
C GLY A 509 -0.18 -4.79 -26.61
N ASP A 510 -1.39 -4.70 -27.18
CA ASP A 510 -2.54 -5.48 -26.71
C ASP A 510 -2.41 -6.96 -27.05
N PHE A 511 -2.95 -7.78 -26.15
CA PHE A 511 -2.92 -9.22 -26.22
C PHE A 511 -4.31 -9.82 -26.01
N ALA A 512 -4.73 -10.71 -26.92
CA ALA A 512 -5.98 -11.47 -26.83
C ALA A 512 -5.71 -12.94 -26.44
N ASP A 513 -6.21 -13.35 -25.28
CA ASP A 513 -5.97 -14.68 -24.69
C ASP A 513 -7.23 -15.56 -24.69
N GLU A 514 -7.28 -16.47 -25.65
CA GLU A 514 -8.27 -17.55 -25.76
C GLU A 514 -7.81 -18.89 -25.18
N THR A 515 -6.81 -18.89 -24.29
CA THR A 515 -6.34 -20.13 -23.68
C THR A 515 -7.43 -20.77 -22.82
N GLY A 516 -7.88 -21.96 -23.25
CA GLY A 516 -8.95 -22.69 -22.56
C GLY A 516 -10.35 -22.14 -22.85
N GLY A 517 -10.48 -21.23 -23.82
CA GLY A 517 -11.74 -20.71 -24.32
C GLY A 517 -12.43 -21.64 -25.32
N ALA A 518 -13.73 -21.38 -25.54
CA ALA A 518 -14.54 -22.12 -26.50
C ALA A 518 -15.57 -21.18 -27.10
N GLY A 519 -15.61 -21.10 -28.43
CA GLY A 519 -16.46 -20.14 -29.09
C GLY A 519 -16.10 -19.93 -30.55
N LYS A 520 -16.56 -18.81 -31.08
CA LYS A 520 -16.10 -18.20 -32.32
C LYS A 520 -15.72 -16.77 -32.02
N ASP A 521 -14.44 -16.54 -31.85
CA ASP A 521 -13.93 -15.33 -31.24
C ASP A 521 -13.46 -14.35 -32.30
N THR A 522 -13.53 -13.06 -31.99
CA THR A 522 -13.28 -11.99 -32.95
C THR A 522 -12.33 -10.95 -32.38
N VAL A 523 -11.26 -10.65 -33.11
CA VAL A 523 -10.46 -9.45 -32.86
C VAL A 523 -10.94 -8.33 -33.78
N LYS A 524 -11.23 -7.16 -33.20
CA LYS A 524 -11.44 -5.91 -33.92
C LYS A 524 -10.25 -4.99 -33.66
N ALA A 525 -9.43 -4.78 -34.68
CA ALA A 525 -8.17 -4.07 -34.52
C ALA A 525 -8.15 -2.74 -35.29
N SER A 526 -7.71 -1.66 -34.67
CA SER A 526 -7.33 -0.40 -35.36
C SER A 526 -5.83 -0.28 -35.62
N THR A 527 -5.08 -1.34 -35.33
CA THR A 527 -3.66 -1.55 -35.63
C THR A 527 -3.48 -2.86 -36.40
N SER A 528 -2.30 -3.08 -36.99
CA SER A 528 -1.97 -4.36 -37.61
C SER A 528 -1.96 -5.47 -36.58
N PHE A 529 -2.54 -6.62 -36.90
CA PHE A 529 -2.70 -7.73 -35.95
C PHE A 529 -2.41 -9.08 -36.61
N ASN A 530 -1.89 -10.01 -35.81
CA ASN A 530 -1.45 -11.32 -36.28
C ASN A 530 -1.92 -12.42 -35.34
N LEU A 531 -2.88 -13.23 -35.80
CA LEU A 531 -3.44 -14.36 -35.04
C LEU A 531 -2.47 -15.55 -34.94
N ALA A 532 -1.37 -15.57 -35.70
CA ALA A 532 -0.41 -16.67 -35.69
C ALA A 532 0.75 -16.49 -34.71
N ASP A 533 0.92 -15.30 -34.12
CA ASP A 533 2.05 -15.03 -33.22
C ASP A 533 1.65 -14.96 -31.75
N GLN A 534 2.62 -15.33 -30.91
CA GLN A 534 2.51 -15.32 -29.45
C GLN A 534 2.66 -13.91 -28.85
N LYS A 535 2.84 -12.88 -29.69
CA LYS A 535 2.93 -11.49 -29.23
C LYS A 535 1.55 -10.87 -29.12
N HIS A 536 0.63 -11.24 -30.00
CA HIS A 536 -0.72 -10.69 -30.04
C HIS A 536 -1.78 -11.67 -29.50
N THR A 537 -1.52 -12.97 -29.54
CA THR A 537 -2.54 -13.97 -29.17
C THR A 537 -2.00 -15.17 -28.38
N ALA A 538 -2.87 -15.75 -27.55
CA ALA A 538 -2.80 -17.14 -27.10
C ALA A 538 -4.15 -17.83 -27.32
N GLY A 539 -4.14 -19.16 -27.44
CA GLY A 539 -5.33 -19.90 -27.83
C GLY A 539 -5.59 -19.86 -29.35
N THR A 540 -6.83 -20.02 -29.77
CA THR A 540 -7.24 -19.98 -31.18
C THR A 540 -8.37 -18.99 -31.32
N ILE A 541 -8.22 -18.04 -32.24
CA ILE A 541 -9.22 -17.03 -32.59
C ILE A 541 -9.58 -17.23 -34.06
N GLU A 542 -10.87 -17.22 -34.39
CA GLU A 542 -11.35 -17.53 -35.74
C GLU A 542 -11.45 -16.30 -36.64
N ASN A 543 -11.74 -15.12 -36.08
CA ASN A 543 -12.07 -13.93 -36.87
C ASN A 543 -11.20 -12.73 -36.52
N LEU A 544 -10.76 -11.99 -37.54
CA LEU A 544 -10.06 -10.71 -37.40
C LEU A 544 -10.67 -9.69 -38.37
N ALA A 545 -11.13 -8.56 -37.83
CA ALA A 545 -11.63 -7.43 -38.58
C ALA A 545 -10.79 -6.18 -38.29
N LEU A 546 -10.17 -5.62 -39.32
CA LEU A 546 -9.52 -4.33 -39.25
C LEU A 546 -10.57 -3.22 -39.24
N THR A 547 -10.27 -2.12 -38.54
CA THR A 547 -11.16 -0.98 -38.39
C THR A 547 -10.46 0.32 -38.80
N GLY A 548 -11.23 1.37 -39.06
CA GLY A 548 -10.69 2.67 -39.48
C GLY A 548 -10.31 2.72 -40.97
N THR A 549 -9.37 3.58 -41.31
CA THR A 549 -9.00 3.88 -42.72
C THR A 549 -7.48 3.79 -42.94
N ALA A 550 -6.74 3.23 -41.99
CA ALA A 550 -5.29 3.12 -42.07
C ALA A 550 -4.88 1.90 -42.91
N ASN A 551 -3.73 2.00 -43.57
CA ASN A 551 -3.14 0.88 -44.29
C ASN A 551 -2.52 -0.12 -43.30
N LEU A 552 -3.25 -1.20 -42.99
CA LEU A 552 -2.89 -2.15 -41.94
C LEU A 552 -2.65 -3.56 -42.50
N SER A 553 -2.13 -4.43 -41.65
CA SER A 553 -1.95 -5.85 -41.96
C SER A 553 -2.79 -6.73 -41.06
N ALA A 554 -3.43 -7.74 -41.65
CA ALA A 554 -4.14 -8.80 -40.95
C ALA A 554 -3.51 -10.14 -41.32
N THR A 555 -3.14 -10.94 -40.32
CA THR A 555 -2.61 -12.30 -40.54
C THR A 555 -3.45 -13.30 -39.75
N GLY A 556 -3.97 -14.33 -40.42
CA GLY A 556 -4.66 -15.46 -39.82
C GLY A 556 -3.69 -16.46 -39.18
N ASN A 557 -4.20 -17.60 -38.74
CA ASN A 557 -3.47 -18.66 -38.05
C ASN A 557 -3.44 -19.97 -38.87
N ASN A 558 -3.45 -21.14 -38.22
CA ASN A 558 -3.41 -22.43 -38.92
C ASN A 558 -4.81 -23.06 -39.10
N THR A 559 -5.87 -22.33 -38.78
CA THR A 559 -7.27 -22.76 -38.85
C THR A 559 -8.04 -21.92 -39.86
N ALA A 560 -9.25 -22.36 -40.24
CA ALA A 560 -10.09 -21.60 -41.15
C ALA A 560 -10.54 -20.26 -40.53
N ASN A 561 -9.96 -19.17 -41.01
CA ASN A 561 -10.20 -17.83 -40.50
C ASN A 561 -11.16 -17.01 -41.37
N VAL A 562 -11.80 -16.01 -40.75
CA VAL A 562 -12.47 -14.91 -41.46
C VAL A 562 -11.70 -13.62 -41.21
N LEU A 563 -11.05 -13.11 -42.26
CA LEU A 563 -10.23 -11.91 -42.21
C LEU A 563 -10.90 -10.80 -43.04
N THR A 564 -11.21 -9.68 -42.40
CA THR A 564 -11.82 -8.52 -43.05
C THR A 564 -10.91 -7.31 -42.88
N GLY A 565 -10.55 -6.66 -43.98
CA GLY A 565 -9.84 -5.40 -43.97
C GLY A 565 -10.75 -4.20 -43.68
N ASN A 566 -10.18 -3.01 -43.80
CA ASN A 566 -10.81 -1.73 -43.53
C ASN A 566 -10.87 -0.88 -44.82
N ASP A 567 -11.03 0.44 -44.70
CA ASP A 567 -11.14 1.30 -45.89
C ASP A 567 -9.77 1.70 -46.50
N GLY A 568 -8.66 1.25 -45.92
CA GLY A 568 -7.29 1.54 -46.36
C GLY A 568 -6.69 0.39 -47.17
N SER A 569 -5.59 0.65 -47.86
CA SER A 569 -4.83 -0.39 -48.58
C SER A 569 -4.19 -1.37 -47.61
N ASN A 570 -4.78 -2.55 -47.47
CA ASN A 570 -4.40 -3.57 -46.52
C ASN A 570 -3.54 -4.68 -47.13
N THR A 571 -2.81 -5.37 -46.26
CA THR A 571 -2.16 -6.64 -46.58
C THR A 571 -2.78 -7.73 -45.71
N ILE A 572 -3.50 -8.65 -46.34
CA ILE A 572 -4.27 -9.69 -45.66
C ILE A 572 -3.67 -11.05 -46.03
N ASN A 573 -3.27 -11.81 -45.03
CA ASN A 573 -2.65 -13.13 -45.17
C ASN A 573 -3.46 -14.17 -44.40
N GLY A 574 -4.06 -15.13 -45.11
CA GLY A 574 -4.89 -16.20 -44.55
C GLY A 574 -4.11 -17.10 -43.59
N GLY A 575 -2.91 -17.50 -44.00
CA GLY A 575 -2.05 -18.38 -43.20
C GLY A 575 -2.19 -19.83 -43.65
N LYS A 576 -2.81 -20.69 -42.85
CA LYS A 576 -3.23 -22.02 -43.32
C LYS A 576 -4.66 -22.24 -42.91
N GLY A 577 -5.35 -23.11 -43.65
CA GLY A 577 -6.76 -23.37 -43.41
C GLY A 577 -7.57 -22.90 -44.60
N ALA A 578 -8.86 -23.22 -44.65
CA ALA A 578 -9.72 -22.70 -45.72
C ALA A 578 -10.28 -21.35 -45.27
N ASP A 579 -9.61 -20.27 -45.66
CA ASP A 579 -9.81 -18.93 -45.14
C ASP A 579 -10.81 -18.12 -45.99
N GLN A 580 -11.45 -17.13 -45.38
CA GLN A 580 -12.27 -16.13 -46.07
C GLN A 580 -11.63 -14.75 -45.87
N LEU A 581 -11.09 -14.18 -46.94
CA LEU A 581 -10.43 -12.88 -46.94
C LEU A 581 -11.29 -11.86 -47.69
N THR A 582 -11.55 -10.72 -47.06
CA THR A 582 -12.21 -9.56 -47.67
C THR A 582 -11.30 -8.33 -47.51
N GLY A 583 -10.88 -7.72 -48.62
CA GLY A 583 -10.00 -6.54 -48.64
C GLY A 583 -10.68 -5.30 -48.07
N GLY A 584 -11.79 -4.89 -48.67
CA GLY A 584 -12.57 -3.73 -48.21
C GLY A 584 -12.58 -2.64 -49.26
N LEU A 585 -12.21 -1.42 -48.89
CA LEU A 585 -11.91 -0.36 -49.87
C LEU A 585 -10.40 -0.17 -49.94
N GLY A 586 -9.93 0.49 -50.99
CA GLY A 586 -8.50 0.72 -51.19
C GLY A 586 -7.90 -0.40 -52.03
N ASN A 587 -6.59 -0.30 -52.30
CA ASN A 587 -5.89 -1.30 -53.10
C ASN A 587 -5.27 -2.33 -52.16
N ASP A 588 -5.85 -3.51 -52.08
CA ASP A 588 -5.48 -4.54 -51.11
C ASP A 588 -4.55 -5.61 -51.70
N LYS A 589 -3.81 -6.29 -50.82
CA LYS A 589 -3.03 -7.49 -51.17
C LYS A 589 -3.54 -8.68 -50.37
N LEU A 590 -4.09 -9.67 -51.05
CA LEU A 590 -4.68 -10.86 -50.44
C LEU A 590 -3.82 -12.09 -50.73
N PHE A 591 -3.31 -12.72 -49.68
CA PHE A 591 -2.55 -13.96 -49.73
C PHE A 591 -3.41 -15.07 -49.12
N GLY A 592 -3.98 -15.95 -49.94
CA GLY A 592 -4.74 -17.12 -49.43
C GLY A 592 -3.83 -18.05 -48.64
N LYS A 593 -2.68 -18.39 -49.24
CA LYS A 593 -1.67 -19.33 -48.76
C LYS A 593 -2.11 -20.79 -48.92
N ALA A 594 -2.19 -21.54 -47.84
CA ALA A 594 -2.37 -22.99 -47.89
C ALA A 594 -3.79 -23.34 -47.44
N GLY A 595 -4.61 -23.79 -48.38
CA GLY A 595 -6.02 -24.07 -48.14
C GLY A 595 -6.83 -23.82 -49.40
N ALA A 596 -8.13 -24.04 -49.31
CA ALA A 596 -9.05 -23.64 -50.37
C ALA A 596 -9.69 -22.32 -49.92
N ASP A 597 -9.06 -21.20 -50.28
CA ASP A 597 -9.40 -19.91 -49.73
C ASP A 597 -10.46 -19.20 -50.57
N THR A 598 -11.26 -18.34 -49.94
CA THR A 598 -12.18 -17.43 -50.62
C THR A 598 -11.69 -16.01 -50.48
N LEU A 599 -11.31 -15.39 -51.59
CA LEU A 599 -10.71 -14.07 -51.66
C LEU A 599 -11.70 -13.09 -52.31
N THR A 600 -11.98 -11.97 -51.64
CA THR A 600 -12.81 -10.87 -52.14
C THR A 600 -12.01 -9.59 -52.01
N GLY A 601 -11.66 -8.94 -53.12
CA GLY A 601 -10.86 -7.70 -53.09
C GLY A 601 -11.67 -6.54 -52.53
N GLY A 602 -12.88 -6.35 -53.05
CA GLY A 602 -13.74 -5.23 -52.71
C GLY A 602 -13.58 -4.07 -53.70
N GLY A 603 -13.43 -2.86 -53.17
CA GLY A 603 -13.37 -1.65 -53.97
C GLY A 603 -11.96 -1.10 -54.09
N GLY A 604 -11.34 -1.23 -55.26
CA GLY A 604 -10.01 -0.70 -55.53
C GLY A 604 -9.34 -1.49 -56.65
N GLY A 605 -8.04 -1.33 -56.80
CA GLY A 605 -7.23 -2.21 -57.65
C GLY A 605 -6.48 -3.21 -56.78
N ASP A 606 -7.05 -4.40 -56.62
CA ASP A 606 -6.61 -5.39 -55.64
C ASP A 606 -5.61 -6.39 -56.23
N THR A 607 -4.77 -6.98 -55.39
CA THR A 607 -3.79 -7.98 -55.80
C THR A 607 -4.04 -9.31 -55.09
N PHE A 608 -4.41 -10.33 -55.84
CA PHE A 608 -4.56 -11.71 -55.36
C PHE A 608 -3.23 -12.45 -55.58
N VAL A 609 -2.63 -12.93 -54.51
CA VAL A 609 -1.25 -13.43 -54.50
C VAL A 609 -1.20 -14.96 -54.45
N PHE A 610 -0.50 -15.55 -55.41
CA PHE A 610 -0.21 -16.98 -55.52
C PHE A 610 1.29 -17.21 -55.29
N ASP A 611 1.64 -17.44 -54.03
CA ASP A 611 3.02 -17.75 -53.59
C ASP A 611 3.14 -19.11 -52.89
N VAL A 612 2.10 -19.94 -53.04
CA VAL A 612 2.08 -21.35 -52.64
C VAL A 612 1.82 -22.21 -53.88
N LYS A 613 2.45 -23.39 -53.94
CA LYS A 613 2.33 -24.31 -55.07
C LYS A 613 0.89 -24.86 -55.18
N PRO A 614 0.18 -24.65 -56.31
CA PRO A 614 -1.14 -25.23 -56.52
C PRO A 614 -1.11 -26.76 -56.59
N ASP A 615 -2.16 -27.44 -56.11
CA ASP A 615 -2.19 -28.91 -55.95
C ASP A 615 -3.44 -29.62 -56.49
N ASN A 616 -4.35 -28.90 -57.18
CA ASN A 616 -5.66 -29.37 -57.67
C ASN A 616 -6.68 -29.80 -56.57
N VAL A 617 -6.35 -29.66 -55.29
CA VAL A 617 -7.21 -30.07 -54.17
C VAL A 617 -7.65 -28.85 -53.39
N SER A 618 -6.70 -27.98 -53.06
CA SER A 618 -6.89 -26.76 -52.26
C SER A 618 -6.81 -25.59 -53.22
N VAL A 619 -7.91 -25.33 -53.93
CA VAL A 619 -7.98 -24.30 -54.97
C VAL A 619 -8.66 -23.06 -54.42
N ASP A 620 -8.02 -21.92 -54.62
CA ASP A 620 -8.54 -20.63 -54.19
C ASP A 620 -9.64 -20.12 -55.11
N LYS A 621 -10.58 -19.41 -54.51
CA LYS A 621 -11.73 -18.82 -55.16
C LYS A 621 -11.72 -17.31 -55.02
N ILE A 622 -11.64 -16.60 -56.14
CA ILE A 622 -11.72 -15.14 -56.20
C ILE A 622 -13.15 -14.73 -56.56
N ARG A 623 -13.78 -13.92 -55.71
CA ARG A 623 -15.21 -13.61 -55.78
C ARG A 623 -15.60 -12.47 -56.72
N ASP A 624 -14.73 -11.49 -56.88
CA ASP A 624 -15.11 -10.18 -57.43
C ASP A 624 -14.06 -9.55 -58.35
N PHE A 625 -13.14 -10.35 -58.90
CA PHE A 625 -12.09 -9.88 -59.79
C PHE A 625 -12.58 -8.93 -60.90
N SER A 626 -11.94 -7.77 -61.01
CA SER A 626 -12.28 -6.71 -61.95
C SER A 626 -11.05 -6.05 -62.58
N SER A 627 -10.72 -6.44 -63.82
CA SER A 627 -9.71 -5.76 -64.63
C SER A 627 -9.99 -4.26 -64.82
N ALA A 628 -11.27 -3.84 -64.75
CA ALA A 628 -11.67 -2.44 -64.86
C ALA A 628 -11.38 -1.64 -63.57
N ALA A 629 -11.46 -2.28 -62.41
CA ALA A 629 -11.12 -1.67 -61.12
C ALA A 629 -9.59 -1.58 -60.92
N GLY A 630 -8.85 -2.47 -61.58
CA GLY A 630 -7.38 -2.46 -61.59
C GLY A 630 -6.75 -3.74 -61.04
N ASP A 631 -7.56 -4.77 -60.78
CA ASP A 631 -7.13 -5.97 -60.09
C ASP A 631 -6.03 -6.74 -60.82
N LYS A 632 -5.21 -7.44 -60.03
CA LYS A 632 -4.06 -8.21 -60.48
C LYS A 632 -4.02 -9.58 -59.83
N LEU A 633 -3.62 -10.57 -60.62
CA LEU A 633 -3.15 -11.87 -60.12
C LEU A 633 -1.62 -11.82 -60.07
N MET A 634 -1.04 -11.94 -58.88
CA MET A 634 0.41 -11.93 -58.68
C MET A 634 0.91 -13.36 -58.50
N LEU A 635 1.76 -13.82 -59.41
CA LEU A 635 2.35 -15.15 -59.42
C LEU A 635 3.82 -15.06 -58.97
N ASP A 636 4.19 -15.79 -57.93
CA ASP A 636 5.59 -15.87 -57.49
C ASP A 636 6.39 -16.77 -58.46
N HIS A 637 7.43 -16.21 -59.09
CA HIS A 637 8.24 -16.96 -60.07
C HIS A 637 8.89 -18.21 -59.49
N SER A 638 9.20 -18.25 -58.19
CA SER A 638 9.77 -19.45 -57.56
C SER A 638 8.79 -20.63 -57.54
N ILE A 639 7.48 -20.34 -57.58
CA ILE A 639 6.41 -21.33 -57.69
C ILE A 639 6.11 -21.65 -59.16
N PHE A 640 6.03 -20.62 -59.99
CA PHE A 640 5.69 -20.72 -61.41
C PHE A 640 6.93 -20.68 -62.31
N ALA A 641 7.96 -21.45 -61.97
CA ALA A 641 9.30 -21.36 -62.58
C ALA A 641 9.36 -21.67 -64.09
N ALA A 642 8.30 -22.24 -64.67
CA ALA A 642 8.19 -22.41 -66.13
C ALA A 642 7.91 -21.10 -66.88
N LEU A 643 7.46 -20.04 -66.18
CA LEU A 643 7.33 -18.70 -66.71
C LEU A 643 8.67 -17.95 -66.57
N SER A 644 9.23 -17.45 -67.67
CA SER A 644 10.49 -16.70 -67.64
C SER A 644 10.28 -15.26 -67.20
N LEU A 645 10.96 -14.79 -66.14
CA LEU A 645 10.89 -13.38 -65.72
C LEU A 645 11.29 -12.39 -66.82
N SER A 646 12.31 -12.70 -67.62
CA SER A 646 12.77 -11.83 -68.70
C SER A 646 11.98 -11.99 -70.01
N GLY A 647 11.17 -13.03 -70.11
CA GLY A 647 10.39 -13.39 -71.31
C GLY A 647 8.88 -13.41 -71.10
N PHE A 648 8.39 -12.99 -69.93
CA PHE A 648 6.97 -13.03 -69.61
C PHE A 648 6.20 -12.05 -70.50
N SER A 649 5.39 -12.60 -71.40
CA SER A 649 4.64 -11.85 -72.41
C SER A 649 3.29 -12.49 -72.67
N ASP A 650 2.47 -11.86 -73.51
CA ASP A 650 1.15 -12.36 -73.88
C ASP A 650 1.19 -13.72 -74.59
N GLU A 651 2.33 -14.10 -75.16
CA GLU A 651 2.60 -15.46 -75.68
C GLU A 651 2.49 -16.56 -74.61
N ASN A 652 2.51 -16.21 -73.32
CA ASN A 652 2.39 -17.18 -72.23
C ASN A 652 0.96 -17.40 -71.73
N PHE A 653 -0.02 -16.68 -72.28
CA PHE A 653 -1.40 -16.67 -71.81
C PHE A 653 -2.38 -16.96 -72.94
N VAL A 654 -3.24 -17.96 -72.74
CA VAL A 654 -4.26 -18.35 -73.73
C VAL A 654 -5.65 -18.43 -73.11
N LEU A 655 -6.65 -18.02 -73.88
CA LEU A 655 -8.07 -18.20 -73.54
C LEU A 655 -8.57 -19.53 -74.10
N GLY A 656 -9.15 -20.37 -73.24
CA GLY A 656 -9.69 -21.67 -73.62
C GLY A 656 -9.53 -22.72 -72.53
N THR A 657 -9.69 -24.00 -72.89
CA THR A 657 -9.66 -25.12 -71.93
C THR A 657 -8.34 -25.90 -71.95
N LYS A 658 -7.37 -25.51 -72.78
CA LYS A 658 -6.05 -26.18 -72.94
C LYS A 658 -5.05 -25.26 -73.65
N ALA A 659 -3.75 -25.54 -73.49
CA ALA A 659 -2.68 -24.96 -74.28
C ALA A 659 -2.86 -25.24 -75.78
N LEU A 660 -2.46 -24.28 -76.62
CA LEU A 660 -2.43 -24.36 -78.09
C LEU A 660 -0.99 -24.42 -78.60
N GLU A 661 -0.07 -23.74 -77.93
CA GLU A 661 1.35 -23.63 -78.23
C GLU A 661 2.20 -24.01 -77.01
N ALA A 662 3.46 -24.42 -77.23
CA ALA A 662 4.36 -24.88 -76.17
C ALA A 662 4.64 -23.81 -75.09
N ASP A 663 4.45 -22.53 -75.44
CA ASP A 663 4.69 -21.39 -74.57
C ASP A 663 3.44 -20.96 -73.80
N ASP A 664 2.25 -21.53 -74.09
CA ASP A 664 1.00 -21.30 -73.35
C ASP A 664 1.06 -21.97 -71.97
N LYS A 665 1.57 -21.23 -70.98
CA LYS A 665 1.71 -21.74 -69.61
C LYS A 665 0.52 -21.39 -68.73
N LEU A 666 -0.22 -20.32 -69.03
CA LEU A 666 -1.40 -19.89 -68.30
C LEU A 666 -2.63 -20.00 -69.21
N ILE A 667 -3.61 -20.78 -68.79
CA ILE A 667 -4.80 -21.10 -69.59
C ILE A 667 -6.02 -20.65 -68.80
N TYR A 668 -6.82 -19.74 -69.34
CA TYR A 668 -8.04 -19.27 -68.69
C TYR A 668 -9.29 -19.71 -69.45
N ASP A 669 -10.10 -20.58 -68.82
CA ASP A 669 -11.38 -21.01 -69.36
C ASP A 669 -12.46 -19.99 -68.99
N GLN A 670 -12.75 -19.08 -69.93
CA GLN A 670 -13.73 -18.03 -69.75
C GLN A 670 -15.16 -18.55 -69.54
N ALA A 671 -15.49 -19.79 -69.92
CA ALA A 671 -16.83 -20.32 -69.71
C ALA A 671 -17.04 -20.76 -68.25
N SER A 672 -16.01 -21.36 -67.65
CA SER A 672 -16.06 -21.87 -66.27
C SER A 672 -15.49 -20.91 -65.23
N GLY A 673 -14.65 -19.95 -65.66
CA GLY A 673 -13.93 -19.04 -64.77
C GLY A 673 -12.63 -19.63 -64.21
N ILE A 674 -12.15 -20.76 -64.74
CA ILE A 674 -11.00 -21.48 -64.17
C ILE A 674 -9.68 -21.04 -64.79
N LEU A 675 -8.69 -20.72 -63.94
CA LEU A 675 -7.30 -20.52 -64.33
C LEU A 675 -6.49 -21.79 -64.11
N TYR A 676 -5.81 -22.25 -65.16
CA TYR A 676 -4.88 -23.37 -65.13
C TYR A 676 -3.44 -22.94 -65.42
N PHE A 677 -2.49 -23.68 -64.85
CA PHE A 677 -1.06 -23.58 -65.12
C PHE A 677 -0.54 -24.89 -65.74
N ASP A 678 -0.04 -24.81 -66.96
CA ASP A 678 0.57 -25.91 -67.69
C ASP A 678 2.08 -25.69 -67.80
N ALA A 679 2.85 -26.29 -66.89
CA ALA A 679 4.29 -26.09 -66.83
C ALA A 679 5.03 -26.57 -68.08
N ASP A 680 4.58 -27.68 -68.70
CA ASP A 680 5.21 -28.19 -69.92
C ASP A 680 4.67 -27.50 -71.18
N GLY A 681 3.51 -26.83 -71.07
CA GLY A 681 2.85 -26.06 -72.13
C GLY A 681 2.40 -26.93 -73.31
N SER A 682 2.46 -28.25 -73.16
CA SER A 682 1.98 -29.17 -74.17
C SER A 682 0.56 -29.58 -73.80
N ALA A 683 -0.37 -29.52 -74.77
CA ALA A 683 -1.74 -30.01 -74.59
C ALA A 683 -1.85 -31.53 -74.24
N ALA A 684 -0.72 -32.21 -74.03
CA ALA A 684 -0.60 -33.59 -73.58
C ALA A 684 -0.41 -33.73 -72.05
N GLY A 685 0.06 -32.68 -71.36
CA GLY A 685 0.19 -32.63 -69.91
C GLY A 685 -1.15 -32.37 -69.20
N THR A 686 -1.25 -32.72 -67.91
CA THR A 686 -2.40 -32.32 -67.08
C THR A 686 -2.10 -30.98 -66.45
N ALA A 687 -2.75 -29.92 -66.94
CA ALA A 687 -2.63 -28.59 -66.36
C ALA A 687 -3.13 -28.56 -64.90
N ILE A 688 -2.51 -27.73 -64.07
CA ILE A 688 -2.83 -27.60 -62.65
C ILE A 688 -3.82 -26.45 -62.47
N HIS A 689 -4.92 -26.71 -61.76
CA HIS A 689 -5.93 -25.74 -61.36
C HIS A 689 -5.35 -24.77 -60.33
N VAL A 690 -5.22 -23.50 -60.71
CA VAL A 690 -4.64 -22.44 -59.88
C VAL A 690 -5.72 -21.73 -59.07
N ALA A 691 -6.79 -21.28 -59.74
CA ALA A 691 -7.86 -20.51 -59.09
C ALA A 691 -9.18 -20.57 -59.85
N ASP A 692 -10.27 -20.37 -59.11
CA ASP A 692 -11.62 -20.13 -59.62
C ASP A 692 -11.95 -18.64 -59.53
N LEU A 693 -12.23 -18.00 -60.67
CA LEU A 693 -12.73 -16.62 -60.73
C LEU A 693 -14.25 -16.66 -60.94
N ASP A 694 -15.01 -16.24 -59.92
CA ASP A 694 -16.47 -16.21 -59.97
C ASP A 694 -17.00 -15.32 -61.12
N ASN A 695 -18.22 -15.63 -61.55
CA ASN A 695 -18.93 -14.92 -62.62
C ASN A 695 -18.19 -14.89 -63.97
N SER A 696 -17.22 -15.79 -64.18
CA SER A 696 -16.45 -15.85 -65.42
C SER A 696 -15.78 -14.51 -65.76
N ALA A 697 -15.14 -13.90 -64.76
CA ALA A 697 -14.57 -12.56 -64.86
C ALA A 697 -13.64 -12.39 -66.07
N ALA A 698 -13.62 -11.19 -66.66
CA ALA A 698 -12.76 -10.93 -67.81
C ALA A 698 -11.29 -10.79 -67.36
N LEU A 699 -10.51 -11.85 -67.55
CA LEU A 699 -9.06 -11.90 -67.28
C LEU A 699 -8.25 -11.69 -68.57
N HIS A 700 -7.27 -10.78 -68.52
CA HIS A 700 -6.32 -10.51 -69.61
C HIS A 700 -4.88 -10.69 -69.13
N PHE A 701 -3.94 -10.91 -70.06
CA PHE A 701 -2.50 -11.00 -69.73
C PHE A 701 -1.99 -9.82 -68.89
N LYS A 702 -2.39 -8.58 -69.22
CA LYS A 702 -2.01 -7.36 -68.48
C LYS A 702 -2.46 -7.35 -67.00
N ASP A 703 -3.34 -8.27 -66.63
CA ASP A 703 -3.84 -8.41 -65.26
C ASP A 703 -3.00 -9.41 -64.45
N ILE A 704 -1.98 -10.01 -65.07
CA ILE A 704 -1.08 -10.97 -64.43
C ILE A 704 0.26 -10.30 -64.19
N LEU A 705 0.74 -10.39 -62.95
CA LEU A 705 2.06 -9.94 -62.52
C LEU A 705 2.90 -11.17 -62.17
N LEU A 706 4.03 -11.37 -62.84
CA LEU A 706 5.04 -12.34 -62.44
C LEU A 706 6.13 -11.61 -61.67
N VAL A 707 6.40 -12.03 -60.44
CA VAL A 707 7.35 -11.36 -59.53
C VAL A 707 8.48 -12.25 -59.07
#